data_AF-A0A928CY81-F1
#
_entry.id   AF-A0A928CY81-F1
#
_cell.length_a   1.000
_cell.length_b   1.000
_cell.length_c   1.000
_cell.angle_alpha   90.00
_cell.angle_beta   90.00
_cell.angle_gamma   90.00
#
_symmetry.space_group_name_H-M   'P 1'
#
loop_
_entity.id
_entity.type
_entity.pdbx_description
1 polymer ?
#
loop_
_entity_poly.entity_id
_entity_poly.type
_entity_poly.pdbx_seq_one_letter_code
_entity_poly.pdbx_strand_id
1 'polypeptide(L)'
;MMKRTIGILFGSLIFAAASAAATDEAYYCDRSSVIGFQEFKSGRPNKVLPTLKEQMQSYRMASYDIPAKLSAAEAAKQAKWYKDAGFNMVLAEKCRTLIMDLLPASERSAVRRSIDDTIRDSRMFFDAARKEGLQTMHHVTCTMVPMKLLQAHPEWAAVNLVTGKTEINTYGTGNTCVNNDEFWKLWFARLERLLRESPCDSVMIDEIQFFSPQLCGCNSCRSKFKADTGYELPPNGKYKGWSTREPEAFRRWRKWRIEKLLERQDECRKLIKSLNTEMVFSAYLCNNLSGYTNYAFGYDVCNLPLYADSVGLESMPHGLRYPEYYPLVTLELKLLRAVAEQTGNAPWVLFYAQDSFSDMVSSLCAFATGTRQWWWLLGKKDHVWRPLTQWEMEHETLVTPNENAGNIAMYFSSLNRNNNPLGALEWELGFSGVCNALTDQMIPYRVVIDADFKDAASLRKKADTVIAMNAAVWQKDALAEVEKFVRNGGTFITSGNFSMADDNYNKFSDFAAAELLGFSYDGEVKSAAALEIPEKNPVTGDVTGKIDYTKRIIKLKNIASDVKVLASFIDKNGKAYPGILVREVGKGRIVYFAGSPERCTFFHFYNMNKLVPGQFWNDQRDPQWSSLWTKIVKSYNDKVLFEADNFPAGIVIEGLKHKNGNTQGTMLTLVNFQSNRAKGGVQPQLRNYDFPAASENRPDKSKPMTLDVFAPGTQKVYLFSVDFDDVVEWQFEKNGDRVKVEIPEVDRHLVVYLSSGSDAAFALPGRKIVKEFPAAKPLLREVLPALAAPRNPDAVTIFSDSEAFTGGVKRSDWCMGEPIRIIYGSRSKKTEISVTFKIEKSMVKPILEIGAMCDDVVNSRAPIKIEFNGQTVFTGKAPYPDYRWAVQEFPLNLEKLEPGTYTLRITNTGNGPLNNVPWLGVAFCRIKPSGKTLDVKFAAGSPIPMGGKFIPVNGRIADGGVVIGGKVNAVRIPAKALAGNQGAVAVKFRMLPAAATVKGEQSILYLRPASLASLAIFATGNPAKLSIIFWHPVKKAGTIARLNTPLEPGREYIAAAVWENGKFRAYVDGQLIKEGVVPLEKVKFNDLFLGPFKDSWFNFTAPGESVAVTGLRTWNLAPEIEEIFPAGN
;
A
#
# COMPACT_ATOMS: atom_id res chain seq x y z
N MET A 1 -1.09 -31.60 -3.14
CA MET A 1 -2.33 -32.01 -3.82
C MET A 1 -3.49 -31.82 -2.84
N MET A 2 -4.07 -30.62 -2.79
CA MET A 2 -5.41 -30.27 -2.26
C MET A 2 -5.55 -28.75 -2.40
N LYS A 3 -5.63 -28.31 -3.66
CA LYS A 3 -6.34 -27.10 -4.07
C LYS A 3 -7.69 -27.62 -4.58
N ARG A 4 -8.80 -27.31 -3.92
CA ARG A 4 -10.16 -27.16 -4.49
C ARG A 4 -11.24 -27.15 -3.40
N THR A 5 -12.27 -26.36 -3.70
CA THR A 5 -13.63 -26.29 -3.10
C THR A 5 -13.66 -25.53 -1.76
N ILE A 6 -14.33 -24.38 -1.59
CA ILE A 6 -15.68 -23.99 -2.03
C ILE A 6 -15.72 -22.48 -2.29
N GLY A 7 -16.09 -22.10 -3.50
CA GLY A 7 -16.68 -20.82 -3.84
C GLY A 7 -17.75 -21.13 -4.87
N ILE A 8 -18.97 -20.60 -4.68
CA ILE A 8 -20.06 -20.40 -5.66
C ILE A 8 -21.35 -20.12 -4.87
N LEU A 9 -21.84 -18.88 -4.92
CA LEU A 9 -23.19 -18.48 -5.36
C LEU A 9 -23.48 -17.03 -4.92
N PHE A 10 -24.01 -16.26 -5.89
CA PHE A 10 -24.43 -14.85 -5.87
C PHE A 10 -23.37 -13.80 -6.23
N GLY A 11 -23.37 -13.40 -7.51
CA GLY A 11 -22.63 -12.24 -8.02
C GLY A 11 -22.64 -12.02 -9.53
N SER A 12 -23.35 -12.84 -10.32
CA SER A 12 -23.03 -13.01 -11.75
C SER A 12 -23.83 -12.20 -12.78
N LEU A 13 -24.63 -11.18 -12.42
CA LEU A 13 -25.57 -10.60 -13.41
C LEU A 13 -25.61 -9.08 -13.59
N ILE A 14 -24.75 -8.28 -12.95
CA ILE A 14 -24.71 -6.81 -13.18
C ILE A 14 -23.30 -6.24 -13.48
N PHE A 15 -22.22 -7.02 -13.33
CA PHE A 15 -20.85 -6.47 -13.28
C PHE A 15 -20.06 -6.40 -14.59
N ALA A 16 -20.63 -6.73 -15.75
CA ALA A 16 -19.84 -6.92 -16.97
C ALA A 16 -19.39 -5.64 -17.70
N ALA A 17 -19.92 -4.45 -17.38
CA ALA A 17 -19.72 -3.27 -18.24
C ALA A 17 -18.78 -2.17 -17.70
N ALA A 18 -18.43 -2.16 -16.40
CA ALA A 18 -17.73 -1.02 -15.79
C ALA A 18 -16.26 -1.27 -15.37
N SER A 19 -15.75 -2.51 -15.42
CA SER A 19 -14.46 -2.86 -14.80
C SER A 19 -13.22 -2.67 -15.69
N ALA A 20 -13.36 -2.43 -17.00
CA ALA A 20 -12.21 -2.36 -17.91
C ALA A 20 -11.73 -0.92 -18.20
N ALA A 21 -12.51 0.11 -17.83
CA ALA A 21 -12.23 1.47 -18.29
C ALA A 21 -11.39 2.34 -17.34
N ALA A 22 -11.33 2.02 -16.04
CA ALA A 22 -10.69 2.87 -15.04
C ALA A 22 -9.25 2.48 -14.66
N THR A 23 -8.71 1.39 -15.22
CA THR A 23 -7.45 0.78 -14.75
C THR A 23 -6.23 1.13 -15.59
N ASP A 24 -6.43 1.55 -16.84
CA ASP A 24 -5.34 1.61 -17.82
C ASP A 24 -4.74 3.02 -18.00
N GLU A 25 -5.40 4.09 -17.54
CA GLU A 25 -4.93 5.48 -17.74
C GLU A 25 -3.50 5.71 -17.21
N ALA A 26 -3.15 5.10 -16.08
CA ALA A 26 -1.82 5.21 -15.49
C ALA A 26 -0.70 4.66 -16.38
N TYR A 27 -0.99 3.69 -17.25
CA TYR A 27 0.00 3.15 -18.19
C TYR A 27 0.16 4.02 -19.44
N TYR A 28 -0.78 4.93 -19.71
CA TYR A 28 -0.81 5.79 -20.91
C TYR A 28 -0.36 7.23 -20.65
N CYS A 29 -0.08 7.60 -19.39
CA CYS A 29 0.37 8.92 -19.00
C CYS A 29 1.73 8.85 -18.30
N ASP A 30 2.49 9.93 -18.40
CA ASP A 30 3.66 10.12 -17.55
C ASP A 30 3.19 10.09 -16.09
N ARG A 31 3.84 9.26 -15.27
CA ARG A 31 3.55 9.11 -13.85
C ARG A 31 4.61 9.86 -13.08
N SER A 32 4.21 10.58 -12.03
CA SER A 32 5.15 11.18 -11.10
C SER A 32 5.22 10.30 -9.86
N SER A 33 6.42 9.82 -9.53
CA SER A 33 6.67 9.02 -8.33
C SER A 33 7.42 9.87 -7.31
N VAL A 34 6.97 9.81 -6.06
CA VAL A 34 7.66 10.45 -4.93
C VAL A 34 8.90 9.63 -4.58
N ILE A 35 10.07 10.27 -4.63
CA ILE A 35 11.35 9.61 -4.34
C ILE A 35 11.95 10.01 -3.01
N GLY A 36 11.43 11.03 -2.33
CA GLY A 36 11.82 11.40 -0.96
C GLY A 36 11.47 12.84 -0.58
N PHE A 37 12.11 13.33 0.47
CA PHE A 37 11.93 14.67 1.03
C PHE A 37 13.08 15.60 0.63
N GLN A 38 12.81 16.90 0.65
CA GLN A 38 13.87 17.90 0.67
C GLN A 38 14.75 17.72 1.91
N GLU A 39 16.02 18.09 1.79
CA GLU A 39 16.97 17.98 2.89
C GLU A 39 16.48 18.74 4.13
N PHE A 40 16.58 18.11 5.30
CA PHE A 40 16.31 18.75 6.58
C PHE A 40 17.64 19.22 7.17
N LYS A 41 17.87 20.54 7.22
CA LYS A 41 19.12 21.08 7.77
C LYS A 41 19.12 20.96 9.29
N SER A 42 19.84 19.96 9.81
CA SER A 42 20.15 19.86 11.24
C SER A 42 21.20 20.89 11.63
N GLY A 43 20.97 21.60 12.73
CA GLY A 43 21.93 22.48 13.40
C GLY A 43 22.53 21.86 14.66
N ARG A 44 21.99 20.74 15.17
CA ARG A 44 22.46 20.07 16.38
C ARG A 44 23.32 18.83 16.11
N PRO A 45 24.38 18.61 16.92
CA PRO A 45 24.97 17.29 17.05
C PRO A 45 24.00 16.35 17.81
N ASN A 46 24.08 15.06 17.52
CA ASN A 46 23.37 14.03 18.28
C ASN A 46 23.66 14.17 19.79
N LYS A 47 22.61 14.24 20.60
CA LYS A 47 22.73 14.24 22.05
C LYS A 47 22.90 12.81 22.54
N VAL A 48 23.92 12.58 23.37
CA VAL A 48 24.01 11.33 24.13
C VAL A 48 22.98 11.41 25.26
N LEU A 49 21.98 10.54 25.23
CA LEU A 49 20.97 10.47 26.27
C LEU A 49 21.58 9.85 27.54
N PRO A 50 21.42 10.49 28.72
CA PRO A 50 22.19 10.13 29.90
C PRO A 50 21.72 8.86 30.60
N THR A 51 20.47 8.45 30.41
CA THR A 51 19.92 7.23 31.04
C THR A 51 19.42 6.21 30.02
N LEU A 52 19.47 4.93 30.40
CA LEU A 52 18.94 3.82 29.60
C LEU A 52 17.45 3.98 29.28
N LYS A 53 16.69 4.53 30.22
CA LYS A 53 15.25 4.77 30.05
C LYS A 53 14.98 5.84 28.98
N GLU A 54 15.77 6.91 28.94
CA GLU A 54 15.65 7.92 27.89
C GLU A 54 16.09 7.34 26.54
N GLN A 55 17.15 6.53 26.52
CA GLN A 55 17.62 5.84 25.32
C GLN A 55 16.52 4.94 24.73
N MET A 56 15.85 4.13 25.57
CA MET A 56 14.72 3.27 25.18
C MET A 56 13.47 4.02 24.68
N GLN A 57 13.41 5.33 24.85
CA GLN A 57 12.30 6.17 24.41
C GLN A 57 12.56 6.89 23.08
N SER A 58 13.83 6.96 22.65
CA SER A 58 14.27 7.83 21.54
C SER A 58 15.20 7.14 20.56
N TYR A 59 15.06 5.84 20.36
CA TYR A 59 15.85 5.11 19.39
C TYR A 59 15.71 5.67 17.96
N ARG A 60 16.86 5.96 17.34
CA ARG A 60 17.02 6.19 15.90
C ARG A 60 18.04 5.17 15.42
N MET A 61 17.54 4.01 14.98
CA MET A 61 18.35 2.81 14.77
C MET A 61 18.68 2.60 13.31
N ALA A 62 19.89 2.13 13.03
CA ALA A 62 20.26 1.59 11.73
C ALA A 62 21.12 0.33 11.84
N SER A 63 21.07 -0.53 10.83
CA SER A 63 21.99 -1.67 10.71
C SER A 63 23.30 -1.27 10.06
N TYR A 64 24.41 -1.86 10.52
CA TYR A 64 25.69 -1.84 9.83
C TYR A 64 26.16 -3.25 9.48
N ASP A 65 26.26 -3.55 8.19
CA ASP A 65 26.90 -4.75 7.66
C ASP A 65 28.42 -4.67 7.88
N ILE A 66 28.89 -5.08 9.07
CA ILE A 66 30.30 -5.03 9.42
C ILE A 66 31.09 -5.90 8.43
N PRO A 67 32.09 -5.37 7.69
CA PRO A 67 32.91 -6.17 6.79
C PRO A 67 33.85 -7.09 7.57
N ALA A 68 34.38 -8.14 6.91
CA ALA A 68 35.37 -9.01 7.53
C ALA A 68 36.73 -8.29 7.60
N LYS A 69 37.42 -8.41 8.74
CA LYS A 69 38.71 -7.75 8.99
C LYS A 69 38.59 -6.22 8.92
N LEU A 70 37.59 -5.66 9.59
CA LEU A 70 37.34 -4.22 9.63
C LEU A 70 38.57 -3.47 10.18
N SER A 71 39.03 -2.44 9.46
CA SER A 71 40.11 -1.58 9.95
C SER A 71 39.60 -0.49 10.89
N ALA A 72 40.48 0.02 11.76
CA ALA A 72 40.14 1.13 12.67
C ALA A 72 39.72 2.42 11.91
N ALA A 73 40.31 2.68 10.74
CA ALA A 73 39.99 3.85 9.93
C ALA A 73 38.59 3.75 9.29
N GLU A 74 38.24 2.56 8.78
CA GLU A 74 36.89 2.30 8.26
C GLU A 74 35.84 2.36 9.36
N ALA A 75 36.13 1.77 10.54
CA ALA A 75 35.26 1.82 11.70
C ALA A 75 34.97 3.27 12.13
N ALA A 76 36.01 4.10 12.26
CA ALA A 76 35.87 5.52 12.63
C ALA A 76 35.07 6.31 11.58
N LYS A 77 35.36 6.10 10.29
CA LYS A 77 34.62 6.73 9.20
C LYS A 77 33.14 6.37 9.23
N GLN A 78 32.82 5.10 9.43
CA GLN A 78 31.43 4.62 9.44
C GLN A 78 30.68 5.11 10.68
N ALA A 79 31.29 5.06 11.87
CA ALA A 79 30.70 5.59 13.10
C ALA A 79 30.36 7.08 12.95
N LYS A 80 31.30 7.88 12.44
CA LYS A 80 31.07 9.29 12.16
C LYS A 80 29.91 9.50 11.16
N TRP A 81 29.85 8.68 10.11
CA TRP A 81 28.76 8.77 9.14
C TRP A 81 27.38 8.54 9.76
N TYR A 82 27.22 7.54 10.63
CA TYR A 82 25.95 7.30 11.32
C TYR A 82 25.55 8.45 12.23
N LYS A 83 26.50 9.00 12.99
CA LYS A 83 26.26 10.18 13.84
C LYS A 83 25.83 11.38 13.02
N ASP A 84 26.55 11.70 11.95
CA ASP A 84 26.26 12.86 11.08
C ASP A 84 24.92 12.66 10.32
N ALA A 85 24.49 11.42 10.13
CA ALA A 85 23.20 11.06 9.54
C ALA A 85 22.02 11.15 10.53
N GLY A 86 22.26 11.39 11.82
CA GLY A 86 21.23 11.58 12.85
C GLY A 86 20.86 10.31 13.63
N PHE A 87 21.54 9.19 13.41
CA PHE A 87 21.32 7.96 14.19
C PHE A 87 21.97 8.06 15.57
N ASN A 88 21.35 7.47 16.59
CA ASN A 88 21.93 7.36 17.92
C ASN A 88 22.20 5.90 18.35
N MET A 89 21.77 4.92 17.54
CA MET A 89 22.01 3.51 17.79
C MET A 89 22.34 2.76 16.48
N VAL A 90 23.34 1.88 16.54
CA VAL A 90 23.74 1.03 15.41
C VAL A 90 23.75 -0.44 15.82
N LEU A 91 23.04 -1.25 15.03
CA LEU A 91 22.97 -2.70 15.15
C LEU A 91 24.04 -3.36 14.27
N ALA A 92 24.81 -4.31 14.82
CA ALA A 92 25.82 -5.06 14.08
C ALA A 92 25.22 -6.19 13.24
N GLU A 93 25.38 -6.14 11.93
CA GLU A 93 25.01 -7.21 10.99
C GLU A 93 26.25 -7.95 10.45
N LYS A 94 26.04 -9.14 9.86
CA LYS A 94 27.08 -10.08 9.36
C LYS A 94 28.08 -10.60 10.41
N CYS A 95 27.86 -10.28 11.68
CA CYS A 95 28.60 -10.76 12.85
C CYS A 95 27.66 -11.53 13.81
N ARG A 96 26.74 -12.34 13.28
CA ARG A 96 25.58 -12.86 14.02
C ARG A 96 25.75 -14.24 14.65
N THR A 97 26.72 -15.04 14.19
CA THR A 97 26.79 -16.47 14.54
C THR A 97 27.89 -16.76 15.55
N LEU A 98 27.58 -17.57 16.57
CA LEU A 98 28.53 -17.88 17.66
C LEU A 98 29.23 -19.23 17.54
N ILE A 99 28.83 -20.08 16.61
CA ILE A 99 29.21 -21.52 16.58
C ILE A 99 29.80 -21.99 15.25
N MET A 100 30.05 -21.10 14.29
CA MET A 100 30.49 -21.51 12.94
C MET A 100 31.94 -22.00 12.90
N ASP A 101 32.71 -21.73 13.95
CA ASP A 101 34.04 -22.27 14.18
C ASP A 101 34.04 -23.78 14.48
N LEU A 102 32.89 -24.36 14.84
CA LEU A 102 32.71 -25.82 14.93
C LEU A 102 32.71 -26.51 13.56
N LEU A 103 32.56 -25.76 12.48
CA LEU A 103 32.68 -26.26 11.11
C LEU A 103 34.10 -26.04 10.56
N PRO A 104 34.54 -26.88 9.60
CA PRO A 104 35.79 -26.66 8.88
C PRO A 104 35.86 -25.26 8.27
N ALA A 105 37.07 -24.70 8.17
CA ALA A 105 37.29 -23.35 7.63
C ALA A 105 36.71 -23.16 6.21
N SER A 106 36.65 -24.23 5.41
CA SER A 106 36.06 -24.24 4.07
C SER A 106 34.55 -23.95 4.03
N GLU A 107 33.84 -24.10 5.14
CA GLU A 107 32.41 -23.83 5.26
C GLU A 107 32.10 -22.42 5.78
N ARG A 108 33.15 -21.65 6.15
CA ARG A 108 33.05 -20.30 6.69
C ARG A 108 33.02 -19.27 5.55
N SER A 109 32.40 -18.13 5.79
CA SER A 109 32.29 -17.04 4.81
C SER A 109 32.26 -15.67 5.49
N ALA A 110 32.21 -14.59 4.71
CA ALA A 110 32.05 -13.23 5.25
C ALA A 110 30.77 -13.03 6.07
N VAL A 111 29.79 -13.94 5.95
CA VAL A 111 28.53 -13.95 6.74
C VAL A 111 28.53 -15.04 7.81
N ARG A 112 29.35 -16.09 7.63
CA ARG A 112 29.45 -17.26 8.51
C ARG A 112 30.82 -17.27 9.18
N ARG A 113 31.02 -16.34 10.12
CA ARG A 113 32.32 -16.05 10.74
C ARG A 113 32.57 -16.91 11.96
N SER A 114 33.85 -17.12 12.27
CA SER A 114 34.25 -17.63 13.59
C SER A 114 33.83 -16.65 14.69
N ILE A 115 33.66 -17.13 15.92
CA ILE A 115 33.38 -16.25 17.05
C ILE A 115 34.52 -15.23 17.27
N ASP A 116 35.77 -15.60 17.01
CA ASP A 116 36.92 -14.71 17.16
C ASP A 116 36.88 -13.55 16.16
N ASP A 117 36.52 -13.84 14.90
CA ASP A 117 36.33 -12.79 13.88
C ASP A 117 35.15 -11.87 14.22
N THR A 118 34.05 -12.45 14.71
CA THR A 118 32.87 -11.71 15.19
C THR A 118 33.25 -10.76 16.33
N ILE A 119 33.95 -11.25 17.36
CA ILE A 119 34.41 -10.44 18.50
C ILE A 119 35.34 -9.32 18.01
N ARG A 120 36.35 -9.64 17.20
CA ARG A 120 37.32 -8.67 16.68
C ARG A 120 36.62 -7.53 15.93
N ASP A 121 35.81 -7.87 14.94
CA ASP A 121 35.23 -6.88 14.02
C ASP A 121 34.12 -6.06 14.70
N SER A 122 33.27 -6.69 15.52
CA SER A 122 32.25 -5.96 16.29
C SER A 122 32.87 -5.04 17.33
N ARG A 123 33.89 -5.50 18.08
CA ARG A 123 34.60 -4.63 19.04
C ARG A 123 35.23 -3.43 18.35
N MET A 124 35.90 -3.63 17.21
CA MET A 124 36.51 -2.55 16.44
C MET A 124 35.49 -1.46 16.09
N PHE A 125 34.31 -1.87 15.62
CA PHE A 125 33.24 -0.92 15.31
C PHE A 125 32.64 -0.28 16.56
N PHE A 126 32.37 -1.06 17.62
CA PHE A 126 31.74 -0.55 18.84
C PHE A 126 32.63 0.44 19.59
N ASP A 127 33.95 0.23 19.60
CA ASP A 127 34.90 1.19 20.15
C ASP A 127 34.88 2.52 19.38
N ALA A 128 34.73 2.47 18.04
CA ALA A 128 34.60 3.66 17.21
C ALA A 128 33.23 4.37 17.39
N ALA A 129 32.14 3.60 17.44
CA ALA A 129 30.78 4.10 17.67
C ALA A 129 30.66 4.83 19.01
N ARG A 130 31.22 4.26 20.09
CA ARG A 130 31.21 4.87 21.42
C ARG A 130 31.98 6.19 21.48
N LYS A 131 33.10 6.31 20.76
CA LYS A 131 33.84 7.60 20.64
C LYS A 131 32.99 8.70 19.99
N GLU A 132 32.03 8.32 19.15
CA GLU A 132 31.10 9.24 18.50
C GLU A 132 29.80 9.46 19.30
N GLY A 133 29.64 8.78 20.45
CA GLY A 133 28.44 8.86 21.28
C GLY A 133 27.27 8.01 20.78
N LEU A 134 27.52 7.04 19.90
CA LEU A 134 26.51 6.11 19.40
C LEU A 134 26.37 4.90 20.33
N GLN A 135 25.12 4.46 20.51
CA GLN A 135 24.82 3.18 21.14
C GLN A 135 25.04 2.03 20.16
N THR A 136 25.35 0.86 20.72
CA THR A 136 25.73 -0.32 19.96
C THR A 136 24.90 -1.52 20.37
N MET A 137 24.43 -2.27 19.38
CA MET A 137 23.66 -3.49 19.61
C MET A 137 24.29 -4.68 18.90
N HIS A 138 24.58 -5.74 19.64
CA HIS A 138 24.86 -7.06 19.04
C HIS A 138 23.57 -7.68 18.54
N HIS A 139 23.57 -8.17 17.31
CA HIS A 139 22.50 -8.96 16.74
C HIS A 139 22.99 -10.40 16.56
N VAL A 140 22.42 -11.36 17.29
CA VAL A 140 22.94 -12.72 17.36
C VAL A 140 21.85 -13.71 16.93
N THR A 141 22.20 -14.75 16.18
CA THR A 141 21.29 -15.85 15.82
C THR A 141 21.61 -17.08 16.67
N CYS A 142 20.59 -17.71 17.25
CA CYS A 142 20.74 -18.89 18.10
C CYS A 142 20.49 -20.23 17.39
N THR A 143 19.22 -20.62 17.21
CA THR A 143 18.91 -22.02 16.85
C THR A 143 18.97 -22.34 15.35
N MET A 144 19.08 -21.33 14.48
CA MET A 144 19.31 -21.53 13.05
C MET A 144 20.80 -21.78 12.77
N VAL A 145 21.12 -22.99 12.30
CA VAL A 145 22.50 -23.44 12.11
C VAL A 145 22.68 -24.15 10.76
N PRO A 146 23.89 -24.19 10.17
CA PRO A 146 24.11 -24.95 8.95
C PRO A 146 23.78 -26.44 9.14
N MET A 147 23.13 -27.06 8.14
CA MET A 147 22.74 -28.48 8.23
C MET A 147 23.92 -29.42 8.50
N LYS A 148 25.11 -29.10 7.98
CA LYS A 148 26.34 -29.87 8.24
C LYS A 148 26.70 -29.94 9.72
N LEU A 149 26.37 -28.92 10.51
CA LEU A 149 26.58 -28.95 11.96
C LEU A 149 25.67 -29.98 12.62
N LEU A 150 24.40 -30.06 12.20
CA LEU A 150 23.45 -31.04 12.71
C LEU A 150 23.72 -32.47 12.22
N GLN A 151 24.46 -32.63 11.12
CA GLN A 151 24.95 -33.94 10.68
C GLN A 151 26.10 -34.43 11.59
N ALA A 152 26.95 -33.52 12.05
CA ALA A 152 28.02 -33.81 13.00
C ALA A 152 27.50 -34.00 14.44
N HIS A 153 26.43 -33.27 14.79
CA HIS A 153 25.78 -33.27 16.10
C HIS A 153 24.26 -33.55 15.98
N PRO A 154 23.86 -34.76 15.56
CA PRO A 154 22.44 -35.11 15.36
C PRO A 154 21.61 -35.03 16.64
N GLU A 155 22.22 -35.17 17.81
CA GLU A 155 21.61 -35.03 19.13
C GLU A 155 21.09 -33.62 19.41
N TRP A 156 21.68 -32.59 18.79
CA TRP A 156 21.23 -31.21 18.91
C TRP A 156 20.04 -30.89 18.01
N ALA A 157 19.73 -31.73 17.03
CA ALA A 157 18.82 -31.37 15.97
C ALA A 157 17.35 -31.34 16.40
N ALA A 158 16.60 -30.37 15.91
CA ALA A 158 15.15 -30.41 15.95
C ALA A 158 14.65 -31.48 14.95
N VAL A 159 13.67 -32.28 15.36
CA VAL A 159 13.14 -33.40 14.56
C VAL A 159 11.65 -33.21 14.32
N ASN A 160 11.21 -33.23 13.06
CA ASN A 160 9.82 -33.02 12.70
C ASN A 160 8.98 -34.26 13.08
N LEU A 161 7.88 -34.08 13.82
CA LEU A 161 7.00 -35.16 14.27
C LEU A 161 6.31 -35.91 13.10
N VAL A 162 6.18 -35.28 11.93
CA VAL A 162 5.58 -35.87 10.72
C VAL A 162 6.59 -36.68 9.92
N THR A 163 7.81 -36.18 9.71
CA THR A 163 8.80 -36.84 8.84
C THR A 163 9.80 -37.69 9.62
N GLY A 164 9.93 -37.45 10.92
CA GLY A 164 10.94 -38.06 11.79
C GLY A 164 12.36 -37.65 11.47
N LYS A 165 12.55 -36.57 10.69
CA LYS A 165 13.84 -36.08 10.24
C LYS A 165 14.05 -34.63 10.66
N THR A 166 15.31 -34.22 10.68
CA THR A 166 15.70 -32.81 10.71
C THR A 166 15.49 -32.22 9.32
N GLU A 167 14.92 -31.02 9.26
CA GLU A 167 14.51 -30.37 8.03
C GLU A 167 15.27 -29.06 7.82
N ILE A 168 15.43 -28.69 6.55
CA ILE A 168 15.93 -27.38 6.15
C ILE A 168 14.74 -26.41 6.20
N ASN A 169 14.89 -25.32 6.95
CA ASN A 169 13.89 -24.26 7.03
C ASN A 169 13.90 -23.38 5.75
N THR A 170 12.97 -22.43 5.70
CA THR A 170 12.81 -21.51 4.56
C THR A 170 14.05 -20.64 4.28
N TYR A 171 14.95 -20.52 5.24
CA TYR A 171 16.20 -19.76 5.14
C TYR A 171 17.40 -20.63 4.71
N GLY A 172 17.19 -21.91 4.38
CA GLY A 172 18.26 -22.80 3.95
C GLY A 172 19.15 -23.31 5.08
N THR A 173 18.68 -23.27 6.33
CA THR A 173 19.41 -23.75 7.52
C THR A 173 18.67 -24.91 8.20
N GLY A 174 19.38 -25.70 8.99
CA GLY A 174 18.76 -26.62 9.95
C GLY A 174 18.49 -25.91 11.27
N ASN A 175 17.73 -26.55 12.17
CA ASN A 175 17.42 -25.96 13.47
C ASN A 175 17.89 -26.86 14.60
N THR A 176 18.55 -26.27 15.61
CA THR A 176 18.81 -26.95 16.88
C THR A 176 17.54 -27.01 17.73
N CYS A 177 17.47 -27.96 18.64
CA CYS A 177 16.35 -28.12 19.55
C CYS A 177 16.47 -27.13 20.72
N VAL A 178 15.42 -26.32 20.93
CA VAL A 178 15.31 -25.39 22.08
C VAL A 178 15.42 -26.08 23.46
N ASN A 179 15.23 -27.40 23.50
CA ASN A 179 15.25 -28.20 24.73
C ASN A 179 16.51 -29.06 24.90
N ASN A 180 17.50 -28.98 23.99
CA ASN A 180 18.75 -29.72 24.13
C ASN A 180 19.73 -28.94 25.05
N ASP A 181 20.00 -29.47 26.24
CA ASP A 181 20.78 -28.73 27.26
C ASP A 181 22.28 -28.62 26.92
N GLU A 182 22.85 -29.57 26.19
CA GLU A 182 24.26 -29.55 25.80
C GLU A 182 24.54 -28.41 24.80
N PHE A 183 23.69 -28.25 23.79
CA PHE A 183 23.76 -27.14 22.84
C PHE A 183 23.65 -25.79 23.56
N TRP A 184 22.67 -25.64 24.46
CA TRP A 184 22.45 -24.39 25.17
C TRP A 184 23.60 -24.06 26.12
N LYS A 185 24.17 -25.04 26.81
CA LYS A 185 25.36 -24.84 27.65
C LYS A 185 26.53 -24.28 26.83
N LEU A 186 26.79 -24.82 25.64
CA LEU A 186 27.82 -24.33 24.74
C LEU A 186 27.50 -22.92 24.22
N TRP A 187 26.26 -22.69 23.80
CA TRP A 187 25.83 -21.42 23.24
C TRP A 187 25.89 -20.29 24.26
N PHE A 188 25.44 -20.50 25.50
CA PHE A 188 25.52 -19.50 26.58
C PHE A 188 26.96 -19.14 26.93
N ALA A 189 27.87 -20.12 27.02
CA ALA A 189 29.29 -19.84 27.26
C ALA A 189 29.89 -18.95 26.16
N ARG A 190 29.44 -19.15 24.91
CA ARG A 190 29.87 -18.35 23.76
C ARG A 190 29.22 -16.96 23.72
N LEU A 191 27.94 -16.84 24.10
CA LEU A 191 27.29 -15.55 24.25
C LEU A 191 27.96 -14.72 25.35
N GLU A 192 28.26 -15.33 26.49
CA GLU A 192 29.01 -14.69 27.58
C GLU A 192 30.35 -14.16 27.08
N ARG A 193 31.10 -15.00 26.36
CA ARG A 193 32.38 -14.63 25.77
C ARG A 193 32.26 -13.43 24.82
N LEU A 194 31.28 -13.45 23.91
CA LEU A 194 31.02 -12.34 22.99
C LEU A 194 30.82 -11.02 23.75
N LEU A 195 29.91 -11.03 24.73
CA LEU A 195 29.51 -9.83 25.46
C LEU A 195 30.63 -9.29 26.37
N ARG A 196 31.49 -10.17 26.91
CA ARG A 196 32.68 -9.76 27.69
C ARG A 196 33.79 -9.19 26.82
N GLU A 197 34.09 -9.82 25.69
CA GLU A 197 35.24 -9.45 24.85
C GLU A 197 34.92 -8.32 23.85
N SER A 198 33.64 -8.09 23.56
CA SER A 198 33.13 -6.99 22.71
C SER A 198 31.94 -6.29 23.37
N PRO A 199 32.17 -5.46 24.41
CA PRO A 199 31.11 -4.81 25.17
C PRO A 199 30.18 -3.94 24.30
N CYS A 200 28.88 -4.02 24.56
CA CYS A 200 27.83 -3.29 23.86
C CYS A 200 26.76 -2.77 24.84
N ASP A 201 25.87 -1.91 24.35
CA ASP A 201 24.78 -1.31 25.14
C ASP A 201 23.52 -2.18 25.13
N SER A 202 23.30 -2.90 24.03
CA SER A 202 22.14 -3.75 23.82
C SER A 202 22.52 -5.06 23.14
N VAL A 203 21.68 -6.07 23.33
CA VAL A 203 21.76 -7.33 22.57
C VAL A 203 20.37 -7.74 22.11
N MET A 204 20.31 -8.23 20.88
CA MET A 204 19.14 -8.85 20.27
C MET A 204 19.51 -10.29 19.92
N ILE A 205 18.67 -11.24 20.35
CA ILE A 205 18.90 -12.66 20.10
C ILE A 205 17.75 -13.21 19.27
N ASP A 206 18.07 -13.52 18.03
CA ASP A 206 17.17 -14.06 17.04
C ASP A 206 17.08 -15.59 17.14
N GLU A 207 15.95 -16.08 16.66
CA GLU A 207 15.74 -17.50 16.42
C GLU A 207 15.84 -18.37 17.68
N ILE A 208 15.31 -17.91 18.81
CA ILE A 208 14.97 -18.78 19.94
C ILE A 208 13.53 -19.25 19.76
N GLN A 209 13.31 -20.17 18.81
CA GLN A 209 11.95 -20.60 18.46
C GLN A 209 11.86 -22.03 17.94
N PHE A 210 10.63 -22.53 17.87
CA PHE A 210 10.30 -23.64 16.98
C PHE A 210 10.17 -23.10 15.55
N PHE A 211 10.33 -23.94 14.53
CA PHE A 211 10.26 -23.52 13.11
C PHE A 211 9.10 -24.15 12.34
N SER A 212 8.17 -24.81 13.05
CA SER A 212 7.03 -25.48 12.45
C SER A 212 6.04 -25.92 13.53
N PRO A 213 4.73 -25.97 13.25
CA PRO A 213 3.75 -26.54 14.17
C PRO A 213 4.02 -28.00 14.57
N GLN A 214 4.81 -28.72 13.78
CA GLN A 214 5.16 -30.13 14.04
C GLN A 214 6.56 -30.32 14.63
N LEU A 215 7.26 -29.23 14.95
CA LEU A 215 8.52 -29.29 15.69
C LEU A 215 8.25 -29.07 17.19
N CYS A 216 8.91 -29.82 18.09
CA CYS A 216 10.00 -30.78 17.88
C CYS A 216 9.72 -32.14 18.57
N GLY A 217 9.98 -33.24 17.86
CA GLY A 217 9.84 -34.64 18.30
C GLY A 217 11.16 -35.37 18.56
N CYS A 218 12.23 -34.66 18.90
CA CYS A 218 13.52 -35.26 19.29
C CYS A 218 13.45 -35.90 20.69
N ASN A 219 14.50 -36.62 21.09
CA ASN A 219 14.56 -37.30 22.40
C ASN A 219 14.41 -36.31 23.57
N SER A 220 15.10 -35.17 23.54
CA SER A 220 15.01 -34.16 24.61
C SER A 220 13.58 -33.63 24.78
N CYS A 221 12.89 -33.30 23.68
CA CYS A 221 11.50 -32.85 23.75
C CYS A 221 10.55 -33.94 24.24
N ARG A 222 10.73 -35.20 23.81
CA ARG A 222 9.90 -36.33 24.25
C ARG A 222 10.03 -36.56 25.75
N SER A 223 11.25 -36.65 26.24
CA SER A 223 11.53 -36.90 27.66
C SER A 223 11.00 -35.76 28.54
N LYS A 224 11.31 -34.51 28.18
CA LYS A 224 10.87 -33.34 28.97
C LYS A 224 9.36 -33.13 28.89
N PHE A 225 8.72 -33.30 27.73
CA PHE A 225 7.26 -33.18 27.64
C PHE A 225 6.54 -34.21 28.50
N LYS A 226 6.99 -35.47 28.49
CA LYS A 226 6.45 -36.51 29.37
C LYS A 226 6.67 -36.21 30.85
N ALA A 227 7.88 -35.77 31.21
CA ALA A 227 8.20 -35.42 32.60
C ALA A 227 7.39 -34.22 33.11
N ASP A 228 7.28 -33.16 32.31
CA ASP A 228 6.66 -31.89 32.69
C ASP A 228 5.13 -31.93 32.66
N THR A 229 4.54 -32.84 31.87
CA THR A 229 3.10 -32.79 31.56
C THR A 229 2.37 -34.10 31.78
N GLY A 230 3.07 -35.23 31.91
CA GLY A 230 2.49 -36.57 31.94
C GLY A 230 2.02 -37.11 30.59
N TYR A 231 1.92 -36.27 29.55
CA TYR A 231 1.50 -36.68 28.21
C TYR A 231 2.68 -37.15 27.35
N GLU A 232 2.40 -38.10 26.44
CA GLU A 232 3.39 -38.57 25.48
C GLU A 232 3.19 -37.91 24.10
N LEU A 233 4.31 -37.56 23.45
CA LEU A 233 4.29 -37.16 22.04
C LEU A 233 4.06 -38.40 21.14
N PRO A 234 3.29 -38.26 20.05
CA PRO A 234 3.10 -39.37 19.12
C PRO A 234 4.45 -39.81 18.54
N PRO A 235 4.64 -41.08 18.17
CA PRO A 235 5.84 -41.51 17.47
C PRO A 235 6.10 -40.66 16.22
N ASN A 236 7.38 -40.42 15.91
CA ASN A 236 7.76 -39.72 14.69
C ASN A 236 7.19 -40.46 13.47
N GLY A 237 6.62 -39.74 12.50
CA GLY A 237 5.90 -40.36 11.39
C GLY A 237 4.41 -40.65 11.67
N LYS A 238 3.96 -40.54 12.91
CA LYS A 238 2.58 -40.84 13.34
C LYS A 238 1.80 -39.64 13.86
N TYR A 239 2.28 -38.42 13.58
CA TYR A 239 1.62 -37.17 13.97
C TYR A 239 0.23 -36.97 13.35
N LYS A 240 -0.02 -37.49 12.14
CA LYS A 240 -1.28 -37.25 11.42
C LYS A 240 -2.49 -37.71 12.24
N GLY A 241 -3.41 -36.78 12.50
CA GLY A 241 -4.63 -37.01 13.30
C GLY A 241 -4.41 -37.03 14.83
N TRP A 242 -3.20 -36.75 15.33
CA TRP A 242 -2.96 -36.71 16.77
C TRP A 242 -3.76 -35.60 17.46
N SER A 243 -3.78 -34.39 16.89
CA SER A 243 -4.53 -33.25 17.45
C SER A 243 -6.04 -33.48 17.56
N THR A 244 -6.60 -34.40 16.77
CA THR A 244 -8.03 -34.77 16.82
C THR A 244 -8.29 -35.95 17.77
N ARG A 245 -7.37 -36.90 17.88
CA ARG A 245 -7.51 -38.06 18.77
C ARG A 245 -7.21 -37.73 20.23
N GLU A 246 -6.19 -36.89 20.45
CA GLU A 246 -5.67 -36.52 21.77
C GLU A 246 -5.69 -34.98 21.93
N PRO A 247 -6.88 -34.34 21.91
CA PRO A 247 -6.99 -32.89 21.88
C PRO A 247 -6.45 -32.20 23.14
N GLU A 248 -6.47 -32.86 24.30
CA GLU A 248 -5.89 -32.36 25.55
C GLU A 248 -4.36 -32.37 25.52
N ALA A 249 -3.76 -33.52 25.17
CA ALA A 249 -2.31 -33.64 25.00
C ALA A 249 -1.78 -32.62 23.97
N PHE A 250 -2.53 -32.42 22.88
CA PHE A 250 -2.18 -31.43 21.86
C PHE A 250 -2.27 -29.98 22.36
N ARG A 251 -3.35 -29.61 23.08
CA ARG A 251 -3.47 -28.29 23.71
C ARG A 251 -2.31 -28.04 24.68
N ARG A 252 -2.02 -29.03 25.54
CA ARG A 252 -0.91 -28.95 26.50
C ARG A 252 0.44 -28.84 25.80
N TRP A 253 0.67 -29.57 24.71
CA TRP A 253 1.87 -29.47 23.88
C TRP A 253 2.10 -28.06 23.34
N ARG A 254 1.05 -27.41 22.81
CA ARG A 254 1.15 -26.02 22.32
C ARG A 254 1.57 -25.08 23.44
N LYS A 255 0.93 -25.17 24.61
CA LYS A 255 1.27 -24.35 25.78
C LYS A 255 2.70 -24.61 26.28
N TRP A 256 3.10 -25.88 26.36
CA TRP A 256 4.42 -26.31 26.81
C TRP A 256 5.55 -25.72 25.96
N ARG A 257 5.36 -25.65 24.64
CA ARG A 257 6.35 -25.01 23.77
C ARG A 257 6.59 -23.54 24.12
N ILE A 258 5.55 -22.78 24.45
CA ILE A 258 5.66 -21.38 24.87
C ILE A 258 6.42 -21.29 26.20
N GLU A 259 6.08 -22.14 27.17
CA GLU A 259 6.76 -22.23 28.47
C GLU A 259 8.28 -22.47 28.29
N LYS A 260 8.66 -23.39 27.40
CA LYS A 260 10.08 -23.68 27.11
C LYS A 260 10.82 -22.56 26.40
N LEU A 261 10.16 -21.80 25.54
CA LEU A 261 10.79 -20.59 25.00
C LEU A 261 10.99 -19.53 26.07
N LEU A 262 10.01 -19.32 26.94
CA LEU A 262 10.12 -18.37 28.06
C LEU A 262 11.26 -18.74 29.00
N GLU A 263 11.44 -20.01 29.32
CA GLU A 263 12.58 -20.50 30.11
C GLU A 263 13.92 -20.09 29.46
N ARG A 264 14.09 -20.34 28.15
CA ARG A 264 15.32 -19.95 27.43
C ARG A 264 15.53 -18.45 27.34
N GLN A 265 14.46 -17.69 27.15
CA GLN A 265 14.54 -16.23 27.10
C GLN A 265 14.89 -15.64 28.48
N ASP A 266 14.38 -16.21 29.56
CA ASP A 266 14.73 -15.81 30.92
C ASP A 266 16.19 -16.17 31.27
N GLU A 267 16.69 -17.33 30.82
CA GLU A 267 18.12 -17.68 30.93
C GLU A 267 19.02 -16.68 30.18
N CYS A 268 18.64 -16.29 28.95
CA CYS A 268 19.31 -15.21 28.21
C CYS A 268 19.32 -13.91 29.02
N ARG A 269 18.16 -13.49 29.54
CA ARG A 269 18.03 -12.27 30.36
C ARG A 269 18.96 -12.34 31.57
N LYS A 270 18.93 -13.43 32.34
CA LYS A 270 19.78 -13.62 33.53
C LYS A 270 21.25 -13.50 33.19
N LEU A 271 21.71 -14.14 32.11
CA LEU A 271 23.09 -14.02 31.66
C LEU A 271 23.44 -12.57 31.32
N ILE A 272 22.64 -11.91 30.46
CA ILE A 272 22.85 -10.52 30.04
C ILE A 272 22.96 -9.60 31.26
N LYS A 273 22.00 -9.70 32.19
CA LYS A 273 21.95 -8.86 33.39
C LYS A 273 23.04 -9.17 34.40
N SER A 274 23.56 -10.39 34.45
CA SER A 274 24.72 -10.75 35.28
C SER A 274 26.02 -10.10 34.80
N LEU A 275 26.13 -9.81 33.50
CA LEU A 275 27.30 -9.16 32.91
C LEU A 275 27.23 -7.64 33.04
N ASN A 276 26.03 -7.08 32.82
CA ASN A 276 25.76 -5.66 32.97
C ASN A 276 24.26 -5.47 33.22
N THR A 277 23.90 -4.96 34.40
CA THR A 277 22.50 -4.73 34.79
C THR A 277 21.79 -3.73 33.87
N GLU A 278 22.55 -2.80 33.28
CA GLU A 278 22.07 -1.77 32.36
C GLU A 278 22.04 -2.23 30.89
N MET A 279 22.57 -3.41 30.55
CA MET A 279 22.53 -3.85 29.14
C MET A 279 21.10 -4.16 28.71
N VAL A 280 20.63 -3.56 27.62
CA VAL A 280 19.26 -3.77 27.10
C VAL A 280 19.16 -5.13 26.44
N PHE A 281 18.16 -5.93 26.85
CA PHE A 281 17.75 -7.08 26.06
C PHE A 281 16.58 -6.69 25.15
N SER A 282 16.82 -6.70 23.84
CA SER A 282 15.82 -6.38 22.82
C SER A 282 15.24 -7.66 22.20
N ALA A 283 13.92 -7.73 22.05
CA ALA A 283 13.22 -8.84 21.42
C ALA A 283 12.10 -8.36 20.49
N TYR A 284 11.75 -9.16 19.51
CA TYR A 284 10.71 -8.82 18.53
C TYR A 284 9.98 -10.05 18.01
N LEU A 285 8.91 -9.80 17.25
CA LEU A 285 8.23 -10.79 16.42
C LEU A 285 7.92 -10.22 15.05
N CYS A 286 7.65 -11.10 14.08
CA CYS A 286 7.10 -10.73 12.79
C CYS A 286 5.57 -10.86 12.83
N ASN A 287 4.83 -9.81 12.44
CA ASN A 287 3.36 -9.76 12.38
C ASN A 287 2.63 -10.20 13.68
N ASN A 288 2.50 -9.27 14.63
CA ASN A 288 1.99 -9.50 15.99
C ASN A 288 0.57 -10.08 16.07
N LEU A 289 -0.28 -9.82 15.07
CA LEU A 289 -1.68 -10.26 15.11
C LEU A 289 -1.88 -11.73 14.76
N SER A 290 -0.96 -12.36 14.03
CA SER A 290 -1.19 -13.70 13.49
C SER A 290 -1.10 -14.79 14.56
N GLY A 291 -2.16 -15.60 14.70
CA GLY A 291 -2.12 -16.83 15.50
C GLY A 291 -1.13 -17.87 14.98
N TYR A 292 -0.61 -17.72 13.75
CA TYR A 292 0.42 -18.60 13.21
C TYR A 292 1.73 -18.50 13.98
N THR A 293 2.08 -17.32 14.50
CA THR A 293 3.32 -17.11 15.29
C THR A 293 3.30 -17.98 16.56
N ASN A 294 2.16 -18.02 17.25
CA ASN A 294 1.95 -18.93 18.37
C ASN A 294 1.95 -20.40 17.94
N TYR A 295 1.16 -20.72 16.90
CA TYR A 295 0.94 -22.08 16.46
C TYR A 295 2.20 -22.76 15.88
N ALA A 296 3.00 -22.04 15.10
CA ALA A 296 4.18 -22.58 14.44
C ALA A 296 5.44 -22.42 15.26
N PHE A 297 5.64 -21.25 15.86
CA PHE A 297 6.92 -20.87 16.45
C PHE A 297 6.95 -20.95 17.96
N GLY A 298 5.78 -21.02 18.62
CA GLY A 298 5.68 -21.04 20.08
C GLY A 298 5.81 -19.66 20.73
N TYR A 299 5.74 -18.59 19.93
CA TYR A 299 5.90 -17.22 20.39
C TYR A 299 4.56 -16.53 20.70
N ASP A 300 4.62 -15.52 21.57
CA ASP A 300 3.49 -14.64 21.82
C ASP A 300 3.98 -13.21 22.09
N VAL A 301 3.40 -12.24 21.39
CA VAL A 301 3.80 -10.82 21.51
C VAL A 301 3.54 -10.29 22.92
N CYS A 302 2.46 -10.74 23.57
CA CYS A 302 2.11 -10.29 24.92
C CYS A 302 3.10 -10.80 25.98
N ASN A 303 3.96 -11.76 25.64
CA ASN A 303 4.97 -12.30 26.53
C ASN A 303 6.33 -11.60 26.45
N LEU A 304 6.59 -10.76 25.42
CA LEU A 304 7.87 -10.07 25.28
C LEU A 304 8.27 -9.27 26.55
N PRO A 305 7.36 -8.56 27.23
CA PRO A 305 7.68 -7.80 28.46
C PRO A 305 8.13 -8.66 29.65
N LEU A 306 7.91 -9.99 29.59
CA LEU A 306 8.34 -10.89 30.67
C LEU A 306 9.87 -11.05 30.70
N TYR A 307 10.56 -10.82 29.59
CA TYR A 307 12.00 -11.06 29.48
C TYR A 307 12.79 -9.94 28.77
N ALA A 308 12.16 -9.16 27.89
CA ALA A 308 12.84 -8.10 27.13
C ALA A 308 12.64 -6.73 27.78
N ASP A 309 13.65 -5.87 27.71
CA ASP A 309 13.56 -4.47 28.12
C ASP A 309 13.02 -3.59 26.98
N SER A 310 13.42 -3.91 25.74
CA SER A 310 12.96 -3.27 24.50
C SER A 310 12.21 -4.27 23.63
N VAL A 311 11.08 -3.85 23.08
CA VAL A 311 10.23 -4.70 22.25
C VAL A 311 10.05 -4.12 20.86
N GLY A 312 10.06 -4.99 19.85
CA GLY A 312 9.93 -4.58 18.46
C GLY A 312 9.02 -5.44 17.61
N LEU A 313 8.84 -4.97 16.37
CA LEU A 313 8.10 -5.66 15.32
C LEU A 313 8.88 -5.62 14.00
N GLU A 314 8.98 -6.76 13.35
CA GLU A 314 9.25 -6.80 11.91
C GLU A 314 7.91 -6.76 11.16
N SER A 315 7.60 -5.61 10.58
CA SER A 315 6.34 -5.43 9.87
C SER A 315 6.47 -6.00 8.46
N MET A 316 5.66 -7.01 8.15
CA MET A 316 5.68 -7.68 6.85
C MET A 316 4.26 -7.84 6.30
N PRO A 317 3.60 -6.73 5.91
CA PRO A 317 2.31 -6.82 5.28
C PRO A 317 2.40 -7.58 3.96
N HIS A 318 1.26 -8.11 3.48
CA HIS A 318 1.26 -9.03 2.34
C HIS A 318 1.90 -8.38 1.09
N GLY A 319 3.04 -8.93 0.65
CA GLY A 319 3.79 -8.41 -0.49
C GLY A 319 4.56 -7.11 -0.19
N LEU A 320 4.76 -6.76 1.08
CA LEU A 320 5.52 -5.58 1.56
C LEU A 320 4.94 -4.26 1.05
N ARG A 321 3.61 -4.19 1.01
CA ARG A 321 2.83 -3.07 0.47
C ARG A 321 2.24 -2.22 1.58
N TYR A 322 3.03 -1.28 2.04
CA TYR A 322 2.66 -0.40 3.15
C TYR A 322 1.57 0.62 2.80
N PRO A 323 1.55 1.23 1.59
CA PRO A 323 0.49 2.15 1.20
C PRO A 323 -0.90 1.54 1.37
N GLU A 324 -1.16 0.38 0.78
CA GLU A 324 -2.47 -0.24 0.75
C GLU A 324 -2.87 -0.88 2.09
N TYR A 325 -1.89 -1.18 2.96
CA TYR A 325 -2.10 -1.81 4.26
C TYR A 325 -1.88 -0.85 5.44
N TYR A 326 -1.82 0.47 5.23
CA TYR A 326 -1.60 1.44 6.31
C TYR A 326 -2.53 1.28 7.53
N PRO A 327 -3.84 0.92 7.40
CA PRO A 327 -4.69 0.73 8.58
C PRO A 327 -4.27 -0.47 9.41
N LEU A 328 -3.89 -1.57 8.74
CA LEU A 328 -3.41 -2.78 9.39
C LEU A 328 -2.04 -2.57 10.05
N VAL A 329 -1.13 -1.86 9.37
CA VAL A 329 0.16 -1.48 9.94
C VAL A 329 -0.04 -0.61 11.19
N THR A 330 -0.91 0.40 11.11
CA THR A 330 -1.24 1.26 12.25
C THR A 330 -1.79 0.45 13.43
N LEU A 331 -2.69 -0.50 13.17
CA LEU A 331 -3.22 -1.40 14.19
C LEU A 331 -2.12 -2.25 14.86
N GLU A 332 -1.21 -2.85 14.10
CA GLU A 332 -0.13 -3.66 14.66
C GLU A 332 0.83 -2.83 15.53
N LEU A 333 1.11 -1.60 15.11
CA LEU A 333 1.92 -0.67 15.88
C LEU A 333 1.23 -0.28 17.19
N LYS A 334 -0.09 -0.09 17.19
CA LYS A 334 -0.87 0.17 18.41
C LYS A 334 -0.90 -1.03 19.36
N LEU A 335 -0.95 -2.26 18.84
CA LEU A 335 -0.79 -3.47 19.65
C LEU A 335 0.62 -3.55 20.26
N LEU A 336 1.66 -3.35 19.44
CA LEU A 336 3.04 -3.34 19.91
C LEU A 336 3.28 -2.28 20.98
N ARG A 337 2.65 -1.11 20.82
CA ARG A 337 2.67 -0.04 21.81
C ARG A 337 2.09 -0.47 23.16
N ALA A 338 0.95 -1.16 23.16
CA ALA A 338 0.35 -1.68 24.41
C ALA A 338 1.28 -2.68 25.12
N VAL A 339 2.04 -3.46 24.35
CA VAL A 339 3.06 -4.38 24.87
C VAL A 339 4.25 -3.62 25.44
N ALA A 340 4.78 -2.62 24.72
CA ALA A 340 5.92 -1.81 25.17
C ALA A 340 5.61 -0.95 26.41
N GLU A 341 4.37 -0.48 26.56
CA GLU A 341 3.94 0.26 27.75
C GLU A 341 4.01 -0.57 29.04
N GLN A 342 4.05 -1.91 28.96
CA GLN A 342 4.28 -2.76 30.14
C GLN A 342 5.71 -2.65 30.70
N THR A 343 6.68 -2.29 29.86
CA THR A 343 8.08 -2.04 30.29
C THR A 343 8.37 -0.54 30.47
N GLY A 344 7.39 0.33 30.18
CA GLY A 344 7.53 1.78 30.26
C GLY A 344 8.39 2.39 29.16
N ASN A 345 8.52 1.69 28.02
CA ASN A 345 9.42 2.03 26.90
C ASN A 345 8.66 2.29 25.59
N ALA A 346 9.33 2.94 24.63
CA ALA A 346 8.78 3.09 23.29
C ALA A 346 9.05 1.82 22.48
N PRO A 347 8.09 1.36 21.66
CA PRO A 347 8.35 0.25 20.74
C PRO A 347 9.23 0.69 19.56
N TRP A 348 9.88 -0.28 18.92
CA TRP A 348 10.53 -0.07 17.62
C TRP A 348 9.97 -0.98 16.51
N VAL A 349 10.12 -0.58 15.25
CA VAL A 349 9.64 -1.33 14.09
C VAL A 349 10.68 -1.35 12.97
N LEU A 350 10.87 -2.51 12.34
CA LEU A 350 11.59 -2.67 11.09
C LEU A 350 10.60 -2.80 9.93
N PHE A 351 10.82 -2.01 8.88
CA PHE A 351 10.07 -2.08 7.63
C PHE A 351 10.96 -2.57 6.47
N TYR A 352 10.40 -3.47 5.65
CA TYR A 352 11.01 -3.97 4.42
C TYR A 352 10.45 -3.29 3.16
N ALA A 353 10.22 -1.97 3.23
CA ALA A 353 9.73 -1.19 2.09
C ALA A 353 10.62 -1.40 0.84
N GLN A 354 9.95 -1.61 -0.30
CA GLN A 354 10.59 -1.94 -1.58
C GLN A 354 10.82 -0.70 -2.48
N ASP A 355 10.29 0.45 -2.09
CA ASP A 355 10.37 1.71 -2.82
C ASP A 355 10.31 2.93 -1.86
N SER A 356 10.74 4.09 -2.35
CA SER A 356 10.81 5.34 -1.57
C SER A 356 9.47 5.81 -0.99
N PHE A 357 8.36 5.59 -1.71
CA PHE A 357 7.05 6.01 -1.24
C PHE A 357 6.56 5.10 -0.12
N SER A 358 6.75 3.80 -0.27
CA SER A 358 6.50 2.82 0.79
C SER A 358 7.32 3.10 2.05
N ASP A 359 8.59 3.49 1.91
CA ASP A 359 9.43 3.93 3.05
C ASP A 359 8.84 5.13 3.77
N MET A 360 8.40 6.14 3.01
CA MET A 360 7.75 7.33 3.55
C MET A 360 6.47 7.00 4.31
N VAL A 361 5.53 6.26 3.69
CA VAL A 361 4.27 5.87 4.33
C VAL A 361 4.51 5.10 5.63
N SER A 362 5.45 4.16 5.62
CA SER A 362 5.77 3.35 6.80
C SER A 362 6.32 4.20 7.94
N SER A 363 7.20 5.14 7.61
CA SER A 363 7.76 6.09 8.58
C SER A 363 6.68 6.98 9.19
N LEU A 364 5.74 7.46 8.38
CA LEU A 364 4.61 8.25 8.87
C LEU A 364 3.66 7.42 9.77
N CYS A 365 3.48 6.13 9.51
CA CYS A 365 2.74 5.24 10.41
C CYS A 365 3.45 5.09 11.78
N ALA A 366 4.79 5.00 11.76
CA ALA A 366 5.58 4.95 13.00
C ALA A 366 5.44 6.26 13.79
N PHE A 367 5.53 7.42 13.13
CA PHE A 367 5.35 8.73 13.76
C PHE A 367 3.96 8.91 14.38
N ALA A 368 2.90 8.53 13.66
CA ALA A 368 1.53 8.59 14.16
C ALA A 368 1.39 7.86 15.50
N THR A 369 1.97 6.66 15.61
CA THR A 369 1.84 5.81 16.79
C THR A 369 2.93 6.03 17.85
N GLY A 370 3.86 6.97 17.62
CA GLY A 370 5.02 7.19 18.49
C GLY A 370 5.97 6.00 18.55
N THR A 371 5.99 5.15 17.52
CA THR A 371 6.91 4.01 17.37
C THR A 371 8.22 4.46 16.74
N ARG A 372 9.34 3.87 17.16
CA ARG A 372 10.68 4.16 16.63
C ARG A 372 11.01 3.29 15.43
N GLN A 373 11.62 3.88 14.40
CA GLN A 373 11.97 3.11 13.20
C GLN A 373 13.41 2.58 13.28
N TRP A 374 13.55 1.30 12.98
CA TRP A 374 14.82 0.70 12.61
C TRP A 374 15.01 0.73 11.09
N TRP A 375 16.05 1.41 10.65
CA TRP A 375 16.41 1.57 9.24
C TRP A 375 17.36 0.48 8.75
N TRP A 376 16.88 -0.34 7.82
CA TRP A 376 17.73 -1.22 7.01
C TRP A 376 18.21 -0.48 5.76
N LEU A 377 19.37 0.17 5.83
CA LEU A 377 19.80 1.15 4.82
C LEU A 377 20.27 0.56 3.47
N LEU A 378 20.44 -0.76 3.37
CA LEU A 378 20.91 -1.40 2.16
C LEU A 378 19.97 -1.10 0.97
N GLY A 379 20.51 -0.45 -0.07
CA GLY A 379 19.77 -0.10 -1.29
C GLY A 379 18.82 1.10 -1.15
N LYS A 380 18.76 1.76 0.01
CA LYS A 380 17.89 2.92 0.25
C LYS A 380 18.59 4.23 -0.17
N LYS A 381 17.79 5.20 -0.64
CA LYS A 381 18.26 6.54 -1.03
C LYS A 381 18.25 7.49 0.16
N ASP A 382 19.35 8.20 0.40
CA ASP A 382 19.52 9.13 1.52
C ASP A 382 18.40 10.17 1.66
N HIS A 383 17.91 10.71 0.54
CA HIS A 383 16.86 11.72 0.54
C HIS A 383 15.47 11.21 0.97
N VAL A 384 15.31 9.90 1.22
CA VAL A 384 14.09 9.34 1.82
C VAL A 384 14.17 9.39 3.34
N TRP A 385 15.23 8.81 3.90
CA TRP A 385 15.31 8.48 5.33
C TRP A 385 16.05 9.53 6.15
N ARG A 386 17.04 10.22 5.56
CA ARG A 386 17.90 11.18 6.27
C ARG A 386 17.11 12.40 6.75
N PRO A 387 16.23 13.03 5.95
CA PRO A 387 15.43 14.15 6.41
C PRO A 387 14.49 13.78 7.58
N LEU A 388 13.92 12.57 7.55
CA LEU A 388 13.05 12.06 8.61
C LEU A 388 13.81 11.82 9.92
N THR A 389 14.98 11.16 9.83
CA THR A 389 15.83 10.87 10.99
C THR A 389 16.36 12.16 11.63
N GLN A 390 16.76 13.15 10.82
CA GLN A 390 17.22 14.45 11.29
C GLN A 390 16.09 15.28 11.91
N TRP A 391 14.87 15.18 11.37
CA TRP A 391 13.71 15.81 11.99
C TRP A 391 13.42 15.24 13.38
N GLU A 392 13.42 13.90 13.53
CA GLU A 392 13.26 13.26 14.85
C GLU A 392 14.36 13.67 15.83
N MET A 393 15.61 13.76 15.36
CA MET A 393 16.73 14.21 16.19
C MET A 393 16.55 15.63 16.72
N GLU A 394 16.11 16.56 15.87
CA GLU A 394 15.92 17.97 16.28
C GLU A 394 14.70 18.15 17.19
N HIS A 395 13.66 17.31 17.03
CA HIS A 395 12.44 17.34 17.84
C HIS A 395 12.43 16.32 18.98
N GLU A 396 13.55 15.65 19.27
CA GLU A 396 13.65 14.54 20.23
C GLU A 396 12.99 14.85 21.58
N THR A 397 13.19 16.07 22.11
CA THR A 397 12.63 16.50 23.41
C THR A 397 11.14 16.86 23.37
N LEU A 398 10.55 16.98 22.19
CA LEU A 398 9.13 17.29 21.96
C LEU A 398 8.31 16.06 21.63
N VAL A 399 8.96 15.01 21.09
CA VAL A 399 8.32 13.76 20.69
C VAL A 399 8.66 12.59 21.60
N THR A 400 9.51 12.76 22.61
CA THR A 400 9.92 11.70 23.55
C THR A 400 10.13 12.22 24.99
N PRO A 401 9.80 11.43 26.04
CA PRO A 401 9.06 10.17 26.02
C PRO A 401 7.55 10.39 25.85
N ASN A 402 6.84 9.37 25.35
CA ASN A 402 5.40 9.46 25.15
C ASN A 402 4.65 8.18 25.56
N GLU A 403 3.36 8.30 25.87
CA GLU A 403 2.40 7.20 26.12
C GLU A 403 1.11 7.43 25.33
N ASN A 404 0.33 6.39 25.02
CA ASN A 404 -0.94 6.58 24.31
C ASN A 404 -1.95 7.38 25.18
N ALA A 405 -2.61 8.38 24.58
CA ALA A 405 -3.53 9.28 25.26
C ALA A 405 -5.00 8.84 25.24
N GLY A 406 -5.36 7.88 24.39
CA GLY A 406 -6.75 7.42 24.23
C GLY A 406 -7.32 6.80 25.50
N ASN A 407 -8.53 7.20 25.88
CA ASN A 407 -9.29 6.65 27.01
C ASN A 407 -10.37 5.62 26.60
N ILE A 408 -10.44 5.30 25.30
CA ILE A 408 -11.16 4.13 24.77
C ILE A 408 -10.13 3.04 24.51
N ALA A 409 -10.33 1.86 25.08
CA ALA A 409 -9.42 0.73 24.98
C ALA A 409 -10.05 -0.43 24.19
N MET A 410 -9.36 -0.87 23.14
CA MET A 410 -9.66 -2.14 22.47
C MET A 410 -8.85 -3.26 23.14
N TYR A 411 -9.52 -4.31 23.59
CA TYR A 411 -8.88 -5.46 24.21
C TYR A 411 -8.34 -6.42 23.16
N PHE A 412 -7.02 -6.59 23.15
CA PHE A 412 -6.36 -7.71 22.48
C PHE A 412 -6.03 -8.79 23.50
N SER A 413 -6.35 -10.04 23.18
CA SER A 413 -6.10 -11.18 24.06
C SER A 413 -5.42 -12.29 23.30
N SER A 414 -4.23 -12.66 23.74
CA SER A 414 -3.53 -13.83 23.21
C SER A 414 -4.26 -15.11 23.59
N LEU A 415 -4.91 -15.14 24.75
CA LEU A 415 -5.79 -16.24 25.13
C LEU A 415 -6.94 -16.41 24.14
N ASN A 416 -7.63 -15.33 23.78
CA ASN A 416 -8.72 -15.44 22.81
C ASN A 416 -8.19 -15.72 21.40
N ARG A 417 -7.18 -15.01 20.92
CA ARG A 417 -6.56 -15.32 19.62
C ARG A 417 -6.24 -16.80 19.49
N ASN A 418 -5.58 -17.38 20.49
CA ASN A 418 -5.09 -18.75 20.35
C ASN A 418 -6.20 -19.79 20.63
N ASN A 419 -7.22 -19.44 21.43
CA ASN A 419 -8.07 -20.41 22.15
C ASN A 419 -9.58 -20.17 22.03
N ASN A 420 -10.00 -19.12 21.32
CA ASN A 420 -11.42 -18.81 21.21
C ASN A 420 -12.20 -19.94 20.52
N PRO A 421 -13.41 -20.29 21.01
CA PRO A 421 -14.28 -21.27 20.35
C PRO A 421 -14.67 -20.92 18.91
N LEU A 422 -14.60 -19.64 18.51
CA LEU A 422 -14.79 -19.21 17.12
C LEU A 422 -13.61 -19.59 16.21
N GLY A 423 -12.45 -19.87 16.79
CA GLY A 423 -11.17 -20.01 16.09
C GLY A 423 -10.40 -18.69 16.02
N ALA A 424 -9.07 -18.83 15.91
CA ALA A 424 -8.12 -17.72 15.93
C ALA A 424 -8.42 -16.66 14.87
N LEU A 425 -8.50 -17.08 13.61
CA LEU A 425 -8.75 -16.19 12.48
C LEU A 425 -10.07 -15.43 12.67
N GLU A 426 -11.15 -16.12 13.03
CA GLU A 426 -12.47 -15.49 13.18
C GLU A 426 -12.48 -14.40 14.27
N TRP A 427 -11.76 -14.62 15.37
CA TRP A 427 -11.59 -13.63 16.43
C TRP A 427 -10.67 -12.47 16.01
N GLU A 428 -9.55 -12.76 15.35
CA GLU A 428 -8.62 -11.76 14.80
C GLU A 428 -9.33 -10.80 13.83
N LEU A 429 -10.17 -11.33 12.93
CA LEU A 429 -10.96 -10.53 12.00
C LEU A 429 -11.91 -9.56 12.72
N GLY A 430 -12.51 -10.01 13.82
CA GLY A 430 -13.38 -9.16 14.64
C GLY A 430 -12.61 -8.04 15.32
N PHE A 431 -11.47 -8.36 15.95
CA PHE A 431 -10.59 -7.38 16.57
C PHE A 431 -10.12 -6.32 15.56
N SER A 432 -9.59 -6.76 14.42
CA SER A 432 -9.17 -5.84 13.34
C SER A 432 -10.34 -5.05 12.76
N GLY A 433 -11.53 -5.63 12.67
CA GLY A 433 -12.73 -4.96 12.15
C GLY A 433 -13.15 -3.74 12.97
N VAL A 434 -13.13 -3.83 14.31
CA VAL A 434 -13.40 -2.66 15.16
C VAL A 434 -12.29 -1.63 15.00
N CYS A 435 -11.03 -2.04 15.12
CA CYS A 435 -9.90 -1.11 15.02
C CYS A 435 -9.86 -0.33 13.70
N ASN A 436 -10.14 -1.00 12.57
CA ASN A 436 -10.23 -0.35 11.27
C ASN A 436 -11.37 0.68 11.24
N ALA A 437 -12.54 0.36 11.81
CA ALA A 437 -13.66 1.30 11.89
C ALA A 437 -13.28 2.53 12.72
N LEU A 438 -12.61 2.34 13.86
CA LEU A 438 -12.15 3.45 14.70
C LEU A 438 -11.12 4.33 14.00
N THR A 439 -10.13 3.73 13.34
CA THR A 439 -9.11 4.46 12.59
C THR A 439 -9.71 5.23 11.41
N ASP A 440 -10.59 4.63 10.62
CA ASP A 440 -11.24 5.29 9.47
C ASP A 440 -12.19 6.41 9.88
N GLN A 441 -12.73 6.36 11.10
CA GLN A 441 -13.61 7.39 11.67
C GLN A 441 -12.86 8.36 12.59
N MET A 442 -11.52 8.29 12.61
CA MET A 442 -10.64 9.16 13.42
C MET A 442 -11.02 9.16 14.91
N ILE A 443 -11.40 7.99 15.43
CA ILE A 443 -11.75 7.81 16.84
C ILE A 443 -10.48 7.45 17.62
N PRO A 444 -10.07 8.24 18.62
CA PRO A 444 -8.88 7.94 19.41
C PRO A 444 -9.10 6.70 20.27
N TYR A 445 -8.24 5.70 20.11
CA TYR A 445 -8.23 4.51 20.95
C TYR A 445 -6.81 4.06 21.27
N ARG A 446 -6.69 3.31 22.36
CA ARG A 446 -5.51 2.50 22.71
C ARG A 446 -5.84 1.02 22.61
N VAL A 447 -4.82 0.17 22.55
CA VAL A 447 -4.96 -1.26 22.79
C VAL A 447 -4.64 -1.54 24.26
N VAL A 448 -5.36 -2.47 24.88
CA VAL A 448 -5.02 -3.07 26.18
C VAL A 448 -4.88 -4.58 25.99
N ILE A 449 -4.02 -5.21 26.78
CA ILE A 449 -3.69 -6.64 26.66
C ILE A 449 -4.08 -7.41 27.92
N ASP A 450 -3.95 -8.74 27.90
CA ASP A 450 -4.26 -9.61 29.05
C ASP A 450 -3.61 -9.12 30.36
N ALA A 451 -2.36 -8.64 30.30
CA ALA A 451 -1.61 -8.11 31.45
C ALA A 451 -2.19 -6.83 32.08
N ASP A 452 -3.08 -6.12 31.40
CA ASP A 452 -3.76 -4.93 31.93
C ASP A 452 -4.94 -5.29 32.85
N PHE A 453 -5.45 -6.53 32.79
CA PHE A 453 -6.58 -7.02 33.62
C PHE A 453 -6.12 -7.68 34.93
N LYS A 454 -5.05 -7.15 35.53
CA LYS A 454 -4.55 -7.58 36.85
C LYS A 454 -4.99 -6.67 37.99
N ASP A 455 -5.36 -5.43 37.67
CA ASP A 455 -5.79 -4.40 38.63
C ASP A 455 -6.74 -3.41 37.94
N ALA A 456 -8.02 -3.47 38.32
CA ALA A 456 -9.06 -2.60 37.78
C ALA A 456 -8.76 -1.10 37.99
N ALA A 457 -8.05 -0.74 39.07
CA ALA A 457 -7.73 0.67 39.33
C ALA A 457 -6.72 1.21 38.32
N SER A 458 -5.68 0.44 38.01
CA SER A 458 -4.72 0.76 36.94
C SER A 458 -5.39 0.79 35.57
N LEU A 459 -6.30 -0.15 35.27
CA LEU A 459 -7.06 -0.13 34.02
C LEU A 459 -7.93 1.13 33.89
N ARG A 460 -8.60 1.57 34.98
CA ARG A 460 -9.40 2.81 34.99
C ARG A 460 -8.56 4.07 34.76
N LYS A 461 -7.28 4.08 35.13
CA LYS A 461 -6.37 5.21 34.79
C LYS A 461 -6.05 5.28 33.30
N LYS A 462 -6.08 4.14 32.60
CA LYS A 462 -5.79 4.05 31.17
C LYS A 462 -7.02 4.29 30.30
N ALA A 463 -8.19 3.82 30.73
CA ALA A 463 -9.41 3.85 29.93
C ALA A 463 -10.70 4.01 30.75
N ASP A 464 -11.63 4.77 30.19
CA ASP A 464 -13.02 4.92 30.66
C ASP A 464 -13.94 3.89 29.99
N THR A 465 -13.62 3.48 28.77
CA THR A 465 -14.37 2.49 28.01
C THR A 465 -13.44 1.36 27.56
N VAL A 466 -13.83 0.12 27.80
CA VAL A 466 -13.12 -1.09 27.34
C VAL A 466 -14.01 -1.88 26.39
N ILE A 467 -13.47 -2.26 25.24
CA ILE A 467 -14.15 -2.98 24.17
C ILE A 467 -13.52 -4.38 24.07
N ALA A 468 -14.28 -5.42 24.39
CA ALA A 468 -13.84 -6.82 24.41
C ALA A 468 -14.80 -7.70 23.59
N MET A 469 -14.66 -7.67 22.27
CA MET A 469 -15.56 -8.39 21.36
C MET A 469 -15.28 -9.89 21.32
N ASN A 470 -16.34 -10.69 21.38
CA ASN A 470 -16.29 -12.16 21.37
C ASN A 470 -15.17 -12.71 22.28
N ALA A 471 -14.94 -12.08 23.43
CA ALA A 471 -13.86 -12.45 24.36
C ALA A 471 -14.34 -13.62 25.23
N ALA A 472 -14.32 -14.83 24.69
CA ALA A 472 -14.82 -16.02 25.36
C ALA A 472 -13.94 -16.53 26.49
N VAL A 473 -12.63 -16.46 26.28
CA VAL A 473 -11.63 -17.10 27.13
C VAL A 473 -11.14 -16.09 28.17
N TRP A 474 -11.33 -16.40 29.44
CA TRP A 474 -10.88 -15.57 30.56
C TRP A 474 -10.25 -16.41 31.66
N GLN A 475 -9.25 -15.84 32.30
CA GLN A 475 -8.82 -16.29 33.62
C GLN A 475 -9.78 -15.77 34.68
N LYS A 476 -9.99 -16.55 35.74
CA LYS A 476 -10.93 -16.21 36.82
C LYS A 476 -10.63 -14.84 37.43
N ASP A 477 -9.35 -14.59 37.74
CA ASP A 477 -8.93 -13.35 38.39
C ASP A 477 -9.09 -12.13 37.46
N ALA A 478 -8.74 -12.29 36.18
CA ALA A 478 -8.93 -11.24 35.18
C ALA A 478 -10.41 -10.88 34.99
N LEU A 479 -11.32 -11.87 35.01
CA LEU A 479 -12.76 -11.63 34.91
C LEU A 479 -13.30 -10.90 36.15
N ALA A 480 -12.75 -11.18 37.35
CA ALA A 480 -13.09 -10.44 38.56
C ALA A 480 -12.62 -8.97 38.47
N GLU A 481 -11.48 -8.68 37.84
CA GLU A 481 -11.04 -7.31 37.57
C GLU A 481 -11.92 -6.58 36.56
N VAL A 482 -12.50 -7.29 35.57
CA VAL A 482 -13.53 -6.72 34.68
C VAL A 482 -14.75 -6.26 35.48
N GLU A 483 -15.24 -7.10 36.40
CA GLU A 483 -16.37 -6.74 37.26
C GLU A 483 -16.08 -5.51 38.12
N LYS A 484 -14.90 -5.47 38.75
CA LYS A 484 -14.44 -4.30 39.53
C LYS A 484 -14.34 -3.05 38.66
N PHE A 485 -13.79 -3.16 37.45
CA PHE A 485 -13.70 -2.05 36.50
C PHE A 485 -15.08 -1.45 36.21
N VAL A 486 -16.08 -2.30 35.93
CA VAL A 486 -17.46 -1.86 35.70
C VAL A 486 -18.04 -1.21 36.95
N ARG A 487 -18.00 -1.88 38.11
CA ARG A 487 -18.55 -1.36 39.37
C ARG A 487 -17.95 -0.01 39.77
N ASN A 488 -16.69 0.24 39.42
CA ASN A 488 -15.95 1.48 39.68
C ASN A 488 -16.19 2.59 38.65
N GLY A 489 -17.16 2.46 37.75
CA GLY A 489 -17.53 3.52 36.80
C GLY A 489 -16.91 3.37 35.41
N GLY A 490 -16.41 2.19 35.07
CA GLY A 490 -16.01 1.86 33.70
C GLY A 490 -17.20 1.44 32.84
N THR A 491 -17.12 1.72 31.54
CA THR A 491 -18.03 1.16 30.53
C THR A 491 -17.36 -0.03 29.86
N PHE A 492 -17.96 -1.22 29.97
CA PHE A 492 -17.46 -2.43 29.32
C PHE A 492 -18.39 -2.84 28.17
N ILE A 493 -17.85 -2.89 26.95
CA ILE A 493 -18.61 -3.22 25.74
C ILE A 493 -18.13 -4.58 25.25
N THR A 494 -19.04 -5.55 25.13
CA THR A 494 -18.69 -6.92 24.75
C THR A 494 -19.77 -7.58 23.88
N SER A 495 -19.51 -8.77 23.37
CA SER A 495 -20.38 -9.43 22.41
C SER A 495 -20.32 -10.95 22.45
N GLY A 496 -21.35 -11.55 21.86
CA GLY A 496 -21.40 -12.95 21.48
C GLY A 496 -21.02 -13.89 22.62
N ASN A 497 -19.92 -14.62 22.44
CA ASN A 497 -19.51 -15.69 23.35
C ASN A 497 -18.70 -15.22 24.58
N PHE A 498 -18.82 -13.95 25.00
CA PHE A 498 -18.12 -13.39 26.16
C PHE A 498 -18.17 -14.31 27.40
N SER A 499 -17.02 -14.60 28.02
CA SER A 499 -16.90 -15.39 29.26
C SER A 499 -17.43 -16.85 29.19
N MET A 500 -17.47 -17.44 28.00
CA MET A 500 -17.98 -18.82 27.78
C MET A 500 -16.92 -19.92 27.93
N ALA A 501 -15.66 -19.60 28.22
CA ALA A 501 -14.61 -20.60 28.40
C ALA A 501 -13.50 -20.17 29.37
N ASP A 502 -12.82 -21.14 29.97
CA ASP A 502 -11.58 -20.92 30.73
C ASP A 502 -10.32 -20.95 29.84
N ASP A 503 -9.18 -20.61 30.43
CA ASP A 503 -7.86 -20.63 29.79
C ASP A 503 -7.30 -22.04 29.53
N ASN A 504 -8.02 -23.09 29.95
CA ASN A 504 -7.80 -24.48 29.57
C ASN A 504 -8.71 -24.92 28.41
N TYR A 505 -9.42 -23.98 27.77
CA TYR A 505 -10.34 -24.17 26.65
C TYR A 505 -11.58 -25.02 27.00
N ASN A 506 -11.92 -25.14 28.28
CA ASN A 506 -13.16 -25.79 28.68
C ASN A 506 -14.31 -24.81 28.45
N LYS A 507 -15.27 -25.20 27.61
CA LYS A 507 -16.48 -24.43 27.36
C LYS A 507 -17.44 -24.58 28.55
N PHE A 508 -17.98 -23.48 29.04
CA PHE A 508 -19.01 -23.46 30.06
C PHE A 508 -20.41 -23.63 29.48
N SER A 509 -21.34 -24.12 30.30
CA SER A 509 -22.76 -24.22 29.95
C SER A 509 -23.51 -22.87 30.02
N ASP A 510 -22.97 -21.93 30.79
CA ASP A 510 -23.47 -20.56 30.93
C ASP A 510 -22.29 -19.58 30.93
N PHE A 511 -22.57 -18.28 30.83
CA PHE A 511 -21.57 -17.23 30.98
C PHE A 511 -20.97 -17.25 32.39
N ALA A 512 -19.64 -17.27 32.50
CA ALA A 512 -18.98 -17.09 33.79
C ALA A 512 -19.28 -15.70 34.39
N ALA A 513 -19.63 -14.72 33.55
CA ALA A 513 -20.08 -13.38 33.96
C ALA A 513 -21.61 -13.21 33.96
N ALA A 514 -22.41 -14.28 34.04
CA ALA A 514 -23.89 -14.20 34.00
C ALA A 514 -24.45 -13.23 35.07
N GLU A 515 -23.89 -13.23 36.28
CA GLU A 515 -24.29 -12.31 37.34
C GLU A 515 -24.02 -10.85 36.99
N LEU A 516 -22.87 -10.55 36.35
CA LEU A 516 -22.54 -9.20 35.89
C LEU A 516 -23.45 -8.77 34.73
N LEU A 517 -23.69 -9.67 33.78
CA LEU A 517 -24.54 -9.44 32.60
C LEU A 517 -26.02 -9.27 32.95
N GLY A 518 -26.51 -9.99 33.97
CA GLY A 518 -27.93 -10.02 34.34
C GLY A 518 -28.77 -10.95 33.46
N PHE A 519 -28.16 -11.93 32.79
CA PHE A 519 -28.84 -12.92 31.96
C PHE A 519 -27.95 -14.15 31.71
N SER A 520 -28.58 -15.25 31.27
CA SER A 520 -27.93 -16.54 31.01
C SER A 520 -27.96 -16.91 29.52
N TYR A 521 -27.00 -17.73 29.11
CA TYR A 521 -26.91 -18.34 27.79
C TYR A 521 -28.03 -19.38 27.56
N ASP A 522 -28.65 -19.34 26.38
CA ASP A 522 -29.72 -20.28 25.97
C ASP A 522 -29.46 -20.94 24.61
N GLY A 523 -28.21 -20.92 24.13
CA GLY A 523 -27.86 -21.46 22.81
C GLY A 523 -27.74 -20.38 21.75
N GLU A 524 -27.91 -20.76 20.48
CA GLU A 524 -27.56 -19.92 19.32
C GLU A 524 -28.62 -20.02 18.22
N VAL A 525 -28.82 -18.93 17.47
CA VAL A 525 -29.50 -18.94 16.17
C VAL A 525 -28.42 -18.82 15.10
N LYS A 526 -28.41 -19.76 14.14
CA LYS A 526 -27.35 -19.89 13.14
C LYS A 526 -27.12 -18.63 12.30
N SER A 527 -28.19 -17.89 12.00
CA SER A 527 -28.15 -16.71 11.13
C SER A 527 -29.39 -15.85 11.41
N ALA A 528 -29.17 -14.55 11.62
CA ALA A 528 -30.24 -13.56 11.61
C ALA A 528 -30.45 -12.98 10.19
N ALA A 529 -31.42 -12.08 10.06
CA ALA A 529 -31.68 -11.30 8.85
C ALA A 529 -31.31 -9.82 9.04
N ALA A 530 -31.61 -9.24 10.22
CA ALA A 530 -31.35 -7.84 10.52
C ALA A 530 -31.15 -7.58 12.01
N LEU A 531 -30.54 -6.44 12.34
CA LEU A 531 -30.62 -5.75 13.63
C LEU A 531 -31.65 -4.63 13.51
N GLU A 532 -32.66 -4.63 14.37
CA GLU A 532 -33.69 -3.59 14.45
C GLU A 532 -33.47 -2.72 15.69
N ILE A 533 -33.28 -1.41 15.45
CA ILE A 533 -33.13 -0.38 16.48
C ILE A 533 -34.38 0.51 16.40
N PRO A 534 -35.37 0.32 17.30
CA PRO A 534 -36.69 0.93 17.14
C PRO A 534 -36.66 2.46 17.28
N GLU A 535 -35.81 2.99 18.15
CA GLU A 535 -35.74 4.41 18.46
C GLU A 535 -34.34 4.85 18.89
N LYS A 536 -34.14 6.17 18.94
CA LYS A 536 -32.90 6.78 19.40
C LYS A 536 -32.66 6.39 20.87
N ASN A 537 -31.44 6.03 21.19
CA ASN A 537 -31.08 5.64 22.56
C ASN A 537 -29.63 6.05 22.86
N PRO A 538 -29.20 6.02 24.12
CA PRO A 538 -27.87 6.53 24.48
C PRO A 538 -26.68 5.72 23.93
N VAL A 539 -26.87 4.48 23.47
CA VAL A 539 -25.80 3.62 22.95
C VAL A 539 -25.67 3.72 21.44
N THR A 540 -26.78 3.64 20.71
CA THR A 540 -26.78 3.74 19.25
C THR A 540 -26.92 5.19 18.76
N GLY A 541 -27.16 6.13 19.67
CA GLY A 541 -27.32 7.54 19.37
C GLY A 541 -28.52 7.80 18.47
N ASP A 542 -28.24 8.41 17.33
CA ASP A 542 -29.20 8.74 16.28
C ASP A 542 -29.43 7.61 15.26
N VAL A 543 -28.68 6.51 15.34
CA VAL A 543 -28.87 5.35 14.46
C VAL A 543 -30.13 4.58 14.88
N THR A 544 -31.12 4.50 13.98
CA THR A 544 -32.38 3.77 14.13
C THR A 544 -32.74 2.98 12.86
N GLY A 545 -33.75 2.12 12.92
CA GLY A 545 -34.23 1.31 11.80
C GLY A 545 -33.63 -0.09 11.73
N LYS A 546 -33.76 -0.75 10.58
CA LYS A 546 -33.24 -2.10 10.32
C LYS A 546 -31.91 -2.02 9.57
N ILE A 547 -30.91 -2.72 10.09
CA ILE A 547 -29.57 -2.87 9.48
C ILE A 547 -29.40 -4.35 9.14
N ASP A 548 -29.00 -4.66 7.91
CA ASP A 548 -28.83 -6.05 7.47
C ASP A 548 -27.77 -6.78 8.30
N TYR A 549 -28.12 -7.99 8.75
CA TYR A 549 -27.26 -8.79 9.61
C TYR A 549 -27.49 -10.28 9.40
N THR A 550 -26.51 -10.97 8.79
CA THR A 550 -26.67 -12.36 8.36
C THR A 550 -25.92 -13.39 9.22
N LYS A 551 -25.23 -12.93 10.27
CA LYS A 551 -24.36 -13.77 11.08
C LYS A 551 -25.11 -14.37 12.28
N ARG A 552 -24.41 -15.22 13.02
CA ARG A 552 -24.92 -15.92 14.21
C ARG A 552 -25.29 -14.95 15.34
N ILE A 553 -26.36 -15.25 16.06
CA ILE A 553 -26.74 -14.56 17.31
C ILE A 553 -26.84 -15.56 18.47
N ILE A 554 -26.55 -15.09 19.67
CA ILE A 554 -26.68 -15.82 20.93
C ILE A 554 -28.10 -15.63 21.47
N LYS A 555 -28.74 -16.73 21.87
CA LYS A 555 -30.02 -16.69 22.58
C LYS A 555 -29.78 -16.48 24.06
N LEU A 556 -30.60 -15.63 24.66
CA LEU A 556 -30.53 -15.28 26.07
C LEU A 556 -31.80 -15.70 26.79
N LYS A 557 -31.68 -16.07 28.06
CA LYS A 557 -32.80 -16.34 28.99
C LYS A 557 -32.53 -15.68 30.34
N ASN A 558 -33.53 -15.70 31.21
CA ASN A 558 -33.44 -15.18 32.58
C ASN A 558 -32.94 -13.71 32.62
N ILE A 559 -33.44 -12.89 31.70
CA ILE A 559 -33.04 -11.48 31.61
C ILE A 559 -33.62 -10.74 32.83
N ALA A 560 -32.73 -10.20 33.66
CA ALA A 560 -33.07 -9.45 34.85
C ALA A 560 -33.81 -8.15 34.49
N SER A 561 -34.67 -7.68 35.40
CA SER A 561 -35.52 -6.51 35.18
C SER A 561 -34.76 -5.19 35.05
N ASP A 562 -33.52 -5.13 35.53
CA ASP A 562 -32.61 -3.99 35.44
C ASP A 562 -31.80 -3.96 34.13
N VAL A 563 -31.97 -4.97 33.25
CA VAL A 563 -31.36 -5.02 31.92
C VAL A 563 -32.29 -4.38 30.89
N LYS A 564 -31.79 -3.36 30.19
CA LYS A 564 -32.51 -2.68 29.10
C LYS A 564 -32.15 -3.29 27.76
N VAL A 565 -33.14 -3.73 26.98
CA VAL A 565 -32.96 -4.16 25.59
C VAL A 565 -33.19 -2.97 24.67
N LEU A 566 -32.14 -2.50 24.00
CA LEU A 566 -32.17 -1.31 23.13
C LEU A 566 -32.37 -1.63 21.65
N ALA A 567 -32.09 -2.86 21.24
CA ALA A 567 -32.27 -3.32 19.87
C ALA A 567 -32.53 -4.84 19.85
N SER A 568 -33.13 -5.34 18.77
CA SER A 568 -33.44 -6.76 18.59
C SER A 568 -32.87 -7.31 17.29
N PHE A 569 -32.32 -8.52 17.31
CA PHE A 569 -32.04 -9.24 16.08
C PHE A 569 -33.29 -9.95 15.59
N ILE A 570 -33.58 -9.81 14.30
CA ILE A 570 -34.70 -10.45 13.64
C ILE A 570 -34.17 -11.63 12.85
N ASP A 571 -34.67 -12.85 13.10
CA ASP A 571 -34.29 -14.02 12.30
C ASP A 571 -35.03 -14.05 10.95
N LYS A 572 -34.67 -15.04 10.11
CA LYS A 572 -35.26 -15.18 8.76
C LYS A 572 -36.77 -15.47 8.77
N ASN A 573 -37.34 -15.87 9.91
CA ASN A 573 -38.76 -16.11 10.09
C ASN A 573 -39.48 -14.91 10.72
N GLY A 574 -38.78 -13.78 10.91
CA GLY A 574 -39.33 -12.58 11.54
C GLY A 574 -39.37 -12.62 13.07
N LYS A 575 -38.81 -13.64 13.70
CA LYS A 575 -38.79 -13.73 15.18
C LYS A 575 -37.69 -12.82 15.73
N ALA A 576 -38.07 -11.98 16.70
CA ALA A 576 -37.17 -11.08 17.39
C ALA A 576 -36.48 -11.76 18.58
N TYR A 577 -35.19 -11.46 18.76
CA TYR A 577 -34.36 -11.84 19.90
C TYR A 577 -33.65 -10.60 20.45
N PRO A 578 -33.42 -10.48 21.76
CA PRO A 578 -32.63 -9.39 22.32
C PRO A 578 -31.27 -9.25 21.62
N GLY A 579 -30.97 -8.04 21.15
CA GLY A 579 -29.82 -7.75 20.30
C GLY A 579 -28.74 -6.92 20.98
N ILE A 580 -29.09 -5.70 21.39
CA ILE A 580 -28.21 -4.81 22.18
C ILE A 580 -28.83 -4.67 23.55
N LEU A 581 -28.08 -5.05 24.59
CA LEU A 581 -28.51 -4.98 25.97
C LEU A 581 -27.57 -4.07 26.77
N VAL A 582 -28.13 -3.31 27.69
CA VAL A 582 -27.37 -2.45 28.60
C VAL A 582 -27.81 -2.70 30.03
N ARG A 583 -26.84 -2.83 30.93
CA ARG A 583 -27.08 -2.91 32.36
C ARG A 583 -26.16 -1.97 33.11
N GLU A 584 -26.73 -1.19 34.01
CA GLU A 584 -25.97 -0.35 34.95
C GLU A 584 -25.60 -1.18 36.18
N VAL A 585 -24.32 -1.17 36.56
CA VAL A 585 -23.81 -1.98 37.67
C VAL A 585 -22.82 -1.14 38.48
N GLY A 586 -23.15 -0.88 39.74
CA GLY A 586 -22.39 0.06 40.57
C GLY A 586 -22.42 1.46 39.96
N LYS A 587 -21.25 2.06 39.72
CA LYS A 587 -21.11 3.38 39.08
C LYS A 587 -20.96 3.30 37.56
N GLY A 588 -20.80 2.10 37.00
CA GLY A 588 -20.52 1.90 35.59
C GLY A 588 -21.60 1.06 34.92
N ARG A 589 -21.25 0.46 33.79
CA ARG A 589 -22.21 -0.27 32.95
C ARG A 589 -21.54 -1.29 32.05
N ILE A 590 -22.35 -2.26 31.63
CA ILE A 590 -22.01 -3.22 30.60
C ILE A 590 -22.96 -3.08 29.41
N VAL A 591 -22.40 -3.04 28.20
CA VAL A 591 -23.12 -3.07 26.93
C VAL A 591 -22.80 -4.40 26.25
N TYR A 592 -23.81 -5.22 26.02
CA TYR A 592 -23.67 -6.55 25.43
C TYR A 592 -24.39 -6.63 24.08
N PHE A 593 -23.68 -7.14 23.07
CA PHE A 593 -24.25 -7.48 21.77
C PHE A 593 -24.45 -8.99 21.67
N ALA A 594 -25.68 -9.45 21.51
CA ALA A 594 -25.96 -10.87 21.30
C ALA A 594 -25.42 -11.41 19.96
N GLY A 595 -25.04 -10.52 19.04
CA GLY A 595 -24.39 -10.86 17.78
C GLY A 595 -22.88 -10.68 17.80
N SER A 596 -22.32 -10.59 16.61
CA SER A 596 -20.92 -10.32 16.27
C SER A 596 -20.83 -9.16 15.28
N PRO A 597 -21.22 -7.94 15.67
CA PRO A 597 -21.25 -6.76 14.80
C PRO A 597 -19.87 -6.34 14.30
N GLU A 598 -18.80 -6.70 15.02
CA GLU A 598 -17.42 -6.36 14.66
C GLU A 598 -16.99 -7.02 13.35
N ARG A 599 -17.65 -8.12 12.99
CA ARG A 599 -17.43 -8.82 11.72
C ARG A 599 -18.05 -8.13 10.51
N CYS A 600 -18.82 -7.06 10.70
CA CYS A 600 -19.46 -6.30 9.63
C CYS A 600 -18.60 -5.09 9.18
N THR A 601 -17.58 -4.72 9.94
CA THR A 601 -16.69 -3.58 9.62
C THR A 601 -15.27 -4.00 9.25
N PHE A 602 -15.08 -5.28 8.99
CA PHE A 602 -13.80 -5.82 8.61
C PHE A 602 -13.37 -5.37 7.20
N PHE A 603 -12.22 -4.68 7.12
CA PHE A 603 -11.60 -4.18 5.89
C PHE A 603 -10.71 -5.24 5.22
N HIS A 604 -9.70 -5.74 5.94
CA HIS A 604 -8.73 -6.70 5.40
C HIS A 604 -7.77 -7.30 6.46
N PHE A 605 -7.18 -8.47 6.19
CA PHE A 605 -6.27 -9.22 7.09
C PHE A 605 -5.22 -10.00 6.29
N TYR A 606 -4.11 -10.35 6.92
CA TYR A 606 -3.02 -11.11 6.30
C TYR A 606 -3.51 -12.36 5.57
N ASN A 607 -3.03 -12.55 4.34
CA ASN A 607 -3.29 -13.70 3.48
C ASN A 607 -4.74 -13.88 2.99
N MET A 608 -5.63 -12.92 3.25
CA MET A 608 -6.92 -12.84 2.55
C MET A 608 -6.80 -11.98 1.29
N ASN A 609 -7.69 -12.15 0.31
CA ASN A 609 -7.79 -11.43 -0.99
C ASN A 609 -6.77 -10.30 -1.25
N LYS A 610 -5.67 -10.59 -1.95
CA LYS A 610 -4.61 -9.62 -2.26
C LYS A 610 -5.17 -8.33 -2.90
N LEU A 611 -4.95 -7.17 -2.29
CA LEU A 611 -5.24 -5.86 -2.91
C LEU A 611 -4.33 -5.67 -4.12
N VAL A 612 -4.75 -5.84 -5.38
CA VAL A 612 -3.80 -5.71 -6.51
C VAL A 612 -3.81 -4.27 -7.04
N PRO A 613 -2.66 -3.59 -7.17
CA PRO A 613 -2.58 -2.26 -7.77
C PRO A 613 -3.31 -2.20 -9.10
N GLY A 614 -4.07 -1.12 -9.32
CA GLY A 614 -4.84 -0.94 -10.54
C GLY A 614 -6.04 -1.85 -10.71
N GLN A 615 -6.30 -2.81 -9.81
CA GLN A 615 -7.47 -3.66 -9.90
C GLN A 615 -8.63 -3.11 -9.09
N PHE A 616 -9.84 -3.42 -9.55
CA PHE A 616 -11.05 -3.19 -8.77
C PHE A 616 -11.01 -4.07 -7.53
N TRP A 617 -11.32 -3.45 -6.40
CA TRP A 617 -11.45 -4.05 -5.10
C TRP A 617 -12.75 -3.56 -4.47
N ASN A 618 -13.59 -4.51 -4.08
CA ASN A 618 -14.86 -4.21 -3.45
C ASN A 618 -14.68 -4.13 -1.93
N ASP A 619 -14.80 -2.92 -1.36
CA ASP A 619 -14.83 -2.74 0.10
C ASP A 619 -16.07 -3.43 0.65
N GLN A 620 -15.88 -4.51 1.42
CA GLN A 620 -16.98 -5.30 1.97
C GLN A 620 -17.59 -4.68 3.24
N ARG A 621 -17.05 -3.55 3.70
CA ARG A 621 -17.55 -2.88 4.89
C ARG A 621 -18.83 -2.14 4.56
N ASP A 622 -19.81 -2.35 5.41
CA ASP A 622 -21.05 -1.59 5.37
C ASP A 622 -20.91 -0.33 6.24
N PRO A 623 -21.03 0.89 5.65
CA PRO A 623 -20.90 2.14 6.37
C PRO A 623 -21.88 2.29 7.55
N GLN A 624 -23.04 1.64 7.51
CA GLN A 624 -24.01 1.69 8.61
C GLN A 624 -23.44 1.07 9.89
N TRP A 625 -22.71 -0.05 9.75
CA TRP A 625 -22.03 -0.69 10.87
C TRP A 625 -20.87 0.17 11.40
N SER A 626 -20.11 0.82 10.51
CA SER A 626 -19.04 1.75 10.92
C SER A 626 -19.59 2.95 11.71
N SER A 627 -20.70 3.53 11.25
CA SER A 627 -21.38 4.62 11.96
C SER A 627 -21.89 4.18 13.33
N LEU A 628 -22.54 3.01 13.38
CA LEU A 628 -23.04 2.43 14.64
C LEU A 628 -21.90 2.20 15.64
N TRP A 629 -20.74 1.70 15.20
CA TRP A 629 -19.56 1.56 16.06
C TRP A 629 -19.12 2.87 16.67
N THR A 630 -19.01 3.94 15.87
CA THR A 630 -18.64 5.26 16.35
C THR A 630 -19.54 5.74 17.49
N LYS A 631 -20.86 5.50 17.40
CA LYS A 631 -21.82 5.88 18.45
C LYS A 631 -21.64 5.03 19.70
N ILE A 632 -21.52 3.71 19.53
CA ILE A 632 -21.38 2.75 20.64
C ILE A 632 -20.13 3.02 21.47
N VAL A 633 -18.97 3.19 20.82
CA VAL A 633 -17.69 3.30 21.55
C VAL A 633 -17.52 4.63 22.27
N LYS A 634 -18.19 5.68 21.77
CA LYS A 634 -18.26 6.99 22.42
C LYS A 634 -19.38 7.06 23.46
N SER A 635 -20.31 6.10 23.47
CA SER A 635 -21.48 6.15 24.36
C SER A 635 -21.02 6.26 25.81
N TYR A 636 -21.58 7.24 26.52
CA TYR A 636 -21.28 7.51 27.92
C TYR A 636 -19.80 7.82 28.22
N ASN A 637 -19.05 8.29 27.23
CA ASN A 637 -17.69 8.82 27.40
C ASN A 637 -17.69 10.30 27.00
N ASP A 638 -17.77 11.18 27.99
CA ASP A 638 -17.70 12.64 27.83
C ASP A 638 -16.26 13.16 27.65
N LYS A 639 -15.27 12.30 27.96
CA LYS A 639 -13.83 12.61 27.96
C LYS A 639 -13.08 11.99 26.79
N VAL A 640 -13.77 11.64 25.71
CA VAL A 640 -13.12 11.16 24.48
C VAL A 640 -12.03 12.16 24.09
N LEU A 641 -10.81 11.66 23.88
CA LEU A 641 -9.61 12.48 23.74
C LEU A 641 -9.79 13.63 22.74
N PHE A 642 -10.38 13.36 21.58
CA PHE A 642 -10.75 14.41 20.64
C PHE A 642 -11.97 14.02 19.80
N GLU A 643 -12.61 15.04 19.23
CA GLU A 643 -13.55 14.90 18.12
C GLU A 643 -13.01 15.63 16.91
N ALA A 644 -12.93 14.92 15.78
CA ALA A 644 -12.51 15.46 14.51
C ALA A 644 -13.74 15.82 13.67
N ASP A 645 -13.80 17.06 13.19
CA ASP A 645 -14.88 17.54 12.34
C ASP A 645 -14.37 17.97 10.96
N ASN A 646 -15.14 17.64 9.93
CA ASN A 646 -14.94 18.02 8.54
C ASN A 646 -13.60 17.59 7.90
N PHE A 647 -12.95 16.52 8.38
CA PHE A 647 -11.77 15.95 7.74
C PHE A 647 -12.12 15.00 6.59
N PRO A 648 -11.32 14.95 5.50
CA PRO A 648 -11.50 13.95 4.45
C PRO A 648 -11.13 12.54 4.93
N ALA A 649 -11.78 11.53 4.35
CA ALA A 649 -11.48 10.13 4.67
C ALA A 649 -10.06 9.74 4.19
N GLY A 650 -9.29 9.11 5.07
CA GLY A 650 -7.87 8.78 4.83
C GLY A 650 -6.89 9.61 5.66
N ILE A 651 -7.37 10.59 6.43
CA ILE A 651 -6.58 11.17 7.52
C ILE A 651 -6.59 10.21 8.71
N VAL A 652 -5.40 9.89 9.22
CA VAL A 652 -5.22 9.14 10.48
C VAL A 652 -4.76 10.12 11.54
N ILE A 653 -5.42 10.08 12.71
CA ILE A 653 -5.11 10.95 13.85
C ILE A 653 -4.89 10.09 15.08
N GLU A 654 -3.70 10.20 15.67
CA GLU A 654 -3.30 9.44 16.84
C GLU A 654 -2.89 10.38 17.97
N GLY A 655 -3.22 9.99 19.20
CA GLY A 655 -3.02 10.81 20.39
C GLY A 655 -2.00 10.24 21.35
N LEU A 656 -1.05 11.08 21.78
CA LEU A 656 0.04 10.74 22.68
C LEU A 656 0.11 11.75 23.83
N LYS A 657 0.32 11.29 25.06
CA LYS A 657 0.72 12.14 26.17
C LYS A 657 2.24 12.25 26.16
N HIS A 658 2.74 13.47 26.34
CA HIS A 658 4.15 13.76 26.35
C HIS A 658 4.54 14.44 27.67
N LYS A 659 5.69 14.02 28.23
CA LYS A 659 6.31 14.69 29.38
C LYS A 659 7.81 14.50 29.37
N ASN A 660 8.55 15.59 29.16
CA ASN A 660 10.00 15.63 29.24
C ASN A 660 10.44 16.85 30.06
N GLY A 661 11.03 16.60 31.25
CA GLY A 661 11.34 17.66 32.20
C GLY A 661 10.08 18.48 32.56
N ASN A 662 10.16 19.80 32.33
CA ASN A 662 9.05 20.73 32.56
C ASN A 662 8.12 20.91 31.35
N THR A 663 8.46 20.35 30.19
CA THR A 663 7.61 20.38 29.00
C THR A 663 6.67 19.18 29.02
N GLN A 664 5.37 19.43 28.99
CA GLN A 664 4.34 18.38 29.04
C GLN A 664 3.07 18.81 28.30
N GLY A 665 2.30 17.85 27.82
CA GLY A 665 1.12 18.14 27.03
C GLY A 665 0.51 16.92 26.34
N THR A 666 -0.54 17.19 25.57
CA THR A 666 -1.18 16.21 24.68
C THR A 666 -0.73 16.52 23.26
N MET A 667 -0.24 15.50 22.57
CA MET A 667 0.23 15.57 21.19
C MET A 667 -0.72 14.78 20.30
N LEU A 668 -1.25 15.41 19.27
CA LEU A 668 -2.03 14.74 18.22
C LEU A 668 -1.20 14.71 16.94
N THR A 669 -0.91 13.52 16.43
CA THR A 669 -0.19 13.34 15.17
C THR A 669 -1.17 12.98 14.07
N LEU A 670 -1.27 13.85 13.06
CA LEU A 670 -2.12 13.70 11.89
C LEU A 670 -1.27 13.26 10.70
N VAL A 671 -1.75 12.29 9.95
CA VAL A 671 -1.07 11.78 8.74
C VAL A 671 -2.08 11.64 7.60
N ASN A 672 -1.69 12.08 6.40
CA ASN A 672 -2.54 12.06 5.23
C ASN A 672 -2.28 10.83 4.34
N PHE A 673 -3.22 9.88 4.34
CA PHE A 673 -3.19 8.68 3.48
C PHE A 673 -4.31 8.67 2.43
N GLN A 674 -4.86 9.84 2.07
CA GLN A 674 -5.98 9.93 1.13
C GLN A 674 -5.70 9.24 -0.22
N SER A 675 -4.47 9.31 -0.73
CA SER A 675 -4.08 8.69 -2.01
C SER A 675 -3.86 7.18 -1.94
N ASN A 676 -3.70 6.62 -0.73
CA ASN A 676 -3.46 5.20 -0.52
C ASN A 676 -4.77 4.40 -0.57
N ARG A 677 -5.92 5.09 -0.55
CA ARG A 677 -7.25 4.48 -0.59
C ARG A 677 -7.68 4.20 -2.02
N ALA A 678 -8.49 3.15 -2.18
CA ALA A 678 -9.12 2.86 -3.46
C ALA A 678 -10.08 3.99 -3.88
N LYS A 679 -10.00 4.44 -5.13
CA LYS A 679 -10.89 5.45 -5.71
C LYS A 679 -11.86 4.78 -6.68
N GLY A 680 -13.17 4.93 -6.45
CA GLY A 680 -14.19 4.23 -7.25
C GLY A 680 -14.03 2.70 -7.21
N GLY A 681 -13.51 2.16 -6.10
CA GLY A 681 -13.17 0.75 -5.94
C GLY A 681 -11.84 0.34 -6.59
N VAL A 682 -11.15 1.20 -7.34
CA VAL A 682 -9.87 0.83 -7.98
C VAL A 682 -8.71 1.17 -7.05
N GLN A 683 -7.84 0.18 -6.81
CA GLN A 683 -6.62 0.37 -6.03
C GLN A 683 -5.63 1.27 -6.77
N PRO A 684 -4.92 2.16 -6.06
CA PRO A 684 -3.87 2.99 -6.67
C PRO A 684 -2.86 2.15 -7.44
N GLN A 685 -2.35 2.70 -8.54
CA GLN A 685 -1.29 2.07 -9.31
C GLN A 685 0.05 2.21 -8.59
N LEU A 686 0.91 1.20 -8.73
CA LEU A 686 2.22 1.20 -8.08
C LEU A 686 2.99 2.47 -8.47
N ARG A 687 3.60 3.15 -7.49
CA ARG A 687 4.39 4.38 -7.68
C ARG A 687 3.62 5.57 -8.28
N ASN A 688 2.29 5.52 -8.29
CA ASN A 688 1.43 6.63 -8.68
C ASN A 688 0.67 7.16 -7.46
N TYR A 689 1.42 7.52 -6.43
CA TYR A 689 0.89 8.05 -5.18
C TYR A 689 1.22 9.54 -5.03
N ASP A 690 0.33 10.28 -4.41
CA ASP A 690 0.48 11.70 -4.12
C ASP A 690 -0.03 12.04 -2.71
N PHE A 691 0.14 13.25 -2.23
CA PHE A 691 -0.46 13.73 -0.98
C PHE A 691 -1.37 14.91 -1.33
N PRO A 692 -2.63 14.64 -1.71
CA PRO A 692 -3.55 15.72 -2.03
C PRO A 692 -3.84 16.55 -0.77
N ALA A 693 -3.92 17.87 -0.93
CA ALA A 693 -4.29 18.79 0.14
C ALA A 693 -5.58 18.32 0.84
N ALA A 694 -5.51 18.13 2.16
CA ALA A 694 -6.66 17.72 2.96
C ALA A 694 -7.74 18.80 2.95
N SER A 695 -7.35 20.06 2.94
CA SER A 695 -8.29 21.18 2.88
C SER A 695 -9.14 21.17 1.60
N GLU A 696 -8.61 20.73 0.45
CA GLU A 696 -9.35 20.72 -0.83
C GLU A 696 -10.43 19.63 -0.90
N ASN A 697 -10.22 18.52 -0.18
CA ASN A 697 -11.07 17.32 -0.21
C ASN A 697 -12.01 17.21 1.00
N ARG A 698 -12.08 18.24 1.85
CA ARG A 698 -12.99 18.26 3.01
C ARG A 698 -14.45 18.02 2.60
N PRO A 699 -15.24 17.27 3.39
CA PRO A 699 -16.64 16.97 3.09
C PRO A 699 -17.51 18.22 2.85
N ASP A 700 -17.34 19.26 3.68
CA ASP A 700 -18.02 20.54 3.57
C ASP A 700 -17.00 21.66 3.32
N LYS A 701 -16.96 22.16 2.08
CA LYS A 701 -16.02 23.22 1.67
C LYS A 701 -16.25 24.56 2.37
N SER A 702 -17.43 24.78 2.97
CA SER A 702 -17.76 26.02 3.66
C SER A 702 -17.23 26.07 5.10
N LYS A 703 -16.84 24.92 5.67
CA LYS A 703 -16.37 24.81 7.05
C LYS A 703 -14.87 24.52 7.11
N PRO A 704 -14.17 24.95 8.18
CA PRO A 704 -12.80 24.52 8.42
C PRO A 704 -12.74 23.06 8.91
N MET A 705 -11.55 22.47 8.88
CA MET A 705 -11.27 21.23 9.63
C MET A 705 -11.00 21.61 11.09
N THR A 706 -11.62 20.92 12.06
CA THR A 706 -11.42 21.26 13.47
C THR A 706 -11.24 20.04 14.36
N LEU A 707 -10.35 20.16 15.35
CA LEU A 707 -10.17 19.19 16.43
C LEU A 707 -10.67 19.81 17.73
N ASP A 708 -11.66 19.18 18.35
CA ASP A 708 -12.09 19.50 19.70
C ASP A 708 -11.46 18.49 20.67
N VAL A 709 -10.49 18.91 21.49
CA VAL A 709 -9.61 18.04 22.28
C VAL A 709 -9.88 18.17 23.77
N PHE A 710 -10.03 17.06 24.49
CA PHE A 710 -10.08 17.04 25.95
C PHE A 710 -8.67 17.26 26.52
N ALA A 711 -8.36 18.50 26.90
CA ALA A 711 -7.03 18.93 27.35
C ALA A 711 -7.13 20.13 28.31
N PRO A 712 -7.64 19.93 29.54
CA PRO A 712 -7.98 21.02 30.46
C PRO A 712 -6.79 21.90 30.85
N GLY A 713 -5.58 21.33 30.92
CA GLY A 713 -4.35 22.02 31.30
C GLY A 713 -3.72 22.87 30.20
N THR A 714 -4.32 22.98 29.01
CA THR A 714 -3.70 23.67 27.87
C THR A 714 -3.54 25.16 28.13
N GLN A 715 -2.32 25.64 27.90
CA GLN A 715 -1.90 27.04 27.97
C GLN A 715 -1.61 27.60 26.58
N LYS A 716 -0.99 26.81 25.70
CA LYS A 716 -0.67 27.15 24.31
C LYS A 716 -0.79 25.95 23.38
N VAL A 717 -0.97 26.22 22.09
CA VAL A 717 -0.94 25.20 21.05
C VAL A 717 0.21 25.47 20.09
N TYR A 718 0.97 24.42 19.78
CA TYR A 718 2.08 24.47 18.83
C TYR A 718 1.84 23.48 17.69
N LEU A 719 2.17 23.89 16.47
CA LEU A 719 2.17 23.03 15.28
C LEU A 719 3.60 22.84 14.77
N PHE A 720 3.96 21.61 14.44
CA PHE A 720 5.23 21.29 13.79
C PHE A 720 5.10 20.05 12.91
N SER A 721 5.95 19.93 11.89
CA SER A 721 5.87 18.85 10.91
C SER A 721 7.21 18.58 10.24
N VAL A 722 7.36 17.41 9.59
CA VAL A 722 8.41 17.16 8.59
C VAL A 722 8.24 18.03 7.34
N ASP A 723 7.04 18.59 7.13
CA ASP A 723 6.67 19.33 5.94
C ASP A 723 7.19 20.76 5.93
N PHE A 724 7.58 21.30 7.08
CA PHE A 724 8.16 22.63 7.20
C PHE A 724 9.18 22.64 8.33
N ASP A 725 9.92 23.73 8.46
CA ASP A 725 11.10 23.80 9.32
C ASP A 725 10.86 24.45 10.69
N ASP A 726 9.95 25.42 10.74
CA ASP A 726 9.67 26.23 11.92
C ASP A 726 8.56 25.62 12.78
N VAL A 727 8.53 26.02 14.06
CA VAL A 727 7.42 25.70 14.97
C VAL A 727 6.41 26.85 14.89
N VAL A 728 5.12 26.52 14.80
CA VAL A 728 4.04 27.51 14.71
C VAL A 728 3.32 27.59 16.04
N GLU A 729 3.28 28.76 16.69
CA GLU A 729 2.34 29.02 17.79
C GLU A 729 0.96 29.30 17.18
N TRP A 730 -0.05 28.52 17.58
CA TRP A 730 -1.36 28.52 16.94
C TRP A 730 -2.49 28.93 17.88
N GLN A 731 -3.52 29.54 17.30
CA GLN A 731 -4.70 29.99 18.03
C GLN A 731 -5.61 28.80 18.36
N PHE A 732 -6.34 28.91 19.46
CA PHE A 732 -7.31 27.92 19.90
C PHE A 732 -8.43 28.56 20.72
N GLU A 733 -9.57 27.88 20.78
CA GLU A 733 -10.69 28.27 21.63
C GLU A 733 -10.77 27.29 22.81
N LYS A 734 -10.98 27.80 24.03
CA LYS A 734 -11.14 26.96 25.22
C LYS A 734 -12.58 27.00 25.72
N ASN A 735 -13.19 25.84 25.91
CA ASN A 735 -14.52 25.68 26.46
C ASN A 735 -14.50 24.64 27.60
N GLY A 736 -14.38 25.12 28.84
CA GLY A 736 -14.18 24.24 30.00
C GLY A 736 -12.89 23.43 29.88
N ASP A 737 -13.03 22.10 29.92
CA ASP A 737 -11.91 21.15 29.81
C ASP A 737 -11.50 20.85 28.36
N ARG A 738 -12.21 21.43 27.39
CA ARG A 738 -12.01 21.19 25.96
C ARG A 738 -11.32 22.35 25.26
N VAL A 739 -10.50 22.01 24.28
CA VAL A 739 -9.71 22.94 23.47
C VAL A 739 -9.99 22.65 22.00
N LYS A 740 -10.61 23.61 21.32
CA LYS A 740 -10.90 23.54 19.89
C LYS A 740 -9.78 24.21 19.10
N VAL A 741 -9.25 23.49 18.12
CA VAL A 741 -8.17 23.92 17.24
C VAL A 741 -8.63 23.81 15.79
N GLU A 742 -8.55 24.92 15.05
CA GLU A 742 -8.74 24.90 13.60
C GLU A 742 -7.47 24.40 12.91
N ILE A 743 -7.61 23.42 12.03
CA ILE A 743 -6.49 22.82 11.29
C ILE A 743 -6.47 23.39 9.87
N PRO A 744 -5.47 24.20 9.52
CA PRO A 744 -5.44 24.89 8.23
C PRO A 744 -5.20 23.91 7.06
N GLU A 745 -4.23 23.01 7.21
CA GLU A 745 -3.86 22.02 6.19
C GLU A 745 -3.16 20.81 6.82
N VAL A 746 -3.28 19.64 6.18
CA VAL A 746 -2.50 18.43 6.48
C VAL A 746 -1.96 17.87 5.16
N ASP A 747 -0.75 18.30 4.78
CA ASP A 747 -0.09 17.84 3.56
C ASP A 747 0.29 16.35 3.65
N ARG A 748 1.35 16.00 4.39
CA ARG A 748 1.75 14.61 4.65
C ARG A 748 1.60 14.28 6.12
N HIS A 749 1.99 15.21 6.98
CA HIS A 749 2.09 15.03 8.41
C HIS A 749 1.87 16.36 9.13
N LEU A 750 1.29 16.32 10.33
CA LEU A 750 1.17 17.49 11.21
C LEU A 750 1.11 17.01 12.66
N VAL A 751 1.89 17.64 13.53
CA VAL A 751 1.73 17.49 14.98
C VAL A 751 1.01 18.71 15.53
N VAL A 752 -0.09 18.49 16.26
CA VAL A 752 -0.78 19.48 17.07
C VAL A 752 -0.45 19.21 18.54
N TYR A 753 0.33 20.09 19.16
CA TYR A 753 0.77 19.92 20.55
C TYR A 753 0.07 20.92 21.46
N LEU A 754 -0.72 20.41 22.40
CA LEU A 754 -1.43 21.17 23.42
C LEU A 754 -0.57 21.24 24.69
N SER A 755 0.19 22.32 24.82
CA SER A 755 1.15 22.53 25.91
C SER A 755 0.45 22.85 27.23
N SER A 756 0.85 22.15 28.29
CA SER A 756 0.38 22.35 29.67
C SER A 756 1.55 22.55 30.65
N GLY A 757 2.74 22.88 30.11
CA GLY A 757 3.97 23.05 30.87
C GLY A 757 4.84 24.14 30.25
N SER A 758 6.15 24.04 30.46
CA SER A 758 7.11 25.00 29.92
C SER A 758 7.24 24.89 28.39
N ASP A 759 7.26 26.05 27.73
CA ASP A 759 7.42 26.16 26.28
C ASP A 759 8.90 26.18 25.82
N ALA A 760 9.86 26.08 26.75
CA ALA A 760 11.29 26.23 26.45
C ALA A 760 11.79 25.25 25.38
N ALA A 761 11.21 24.06 25.31
CA ALA A 761 11.58 23.03 24.33
C ALA A 761 11.19 23.37 22.87
N PHE A 762 10.27 24.31 22.65
CA PHE A 762 9.85 24.73 21.30
C PHE A 762 10.80 25.75 20.66
N ALA A 763 11.70 26.36 21.44
CA ALA A 763 12.74 27.26 20.95
C ALA A 763 13.93 26.46 20.35
N LEU A 764 13.71 25.84 19.19
CA LEU A 764 14.73 25.03 18.51
C LEU A 764 15.89 25.91 17.97
N PRO A 765 17.16 25.50 18.13
CA PRO A 765 18.30 26.30 17.65
C PRO A 765 18.24 26.60 16.15
N GLY A 766 18.40 27.88 15.78
CA GLY A 766 18.38 28.31 14.39
C GLY A 766 17.00 28.29 13.72
N ARG A 767 15.94 27.97 14.45
CA ARG A 767 14.54 28.00 13.97
C ARG A 767 13.75 29.09 14.69
N LYS A 768 12.68 29.56 14.08
CA LYS A 768 11.81 30.58 14.66
C LYS A 768 10.52 29.94 15.16
N ILE A 769 9.96 30.50 16.23
CA ILE A 769 8.54 30.32 16.53
C ILE A 769 7.79 31.36 15.72
N VAL A 770 6.98 30.90 14.77
CA VAL A 770 6.18 31.75 13.88
C VAL A 770 4.70 31.69 14.28
N LYS A 771 3.88 32.59 13.74
CA LYS A 771 2.42 32.63 13.99
C LYS A 771 1.58 32.38 12.74
N GLU A 772 2.23 32.25 11.59
CA GLU A 772 1.60 31.96 10.31
C GLU A 772 1.90 30.52 9.90
N PHE A 773 0.93 29.84 9.29
CA PHE A 773 1.10 28.46 8.84
C PHE A 773 1.96 28.41 7.58
N PRO A 774 3.14 27.75 7.59
CA PRO A 774 4.03 27.72 6.44
C PRO A 774 3.50 26.82 5.32
N ALA A 775 3.90 27.11 4.07
CA ALA A 775 3.70 26.19 2.97
C ALA A 775 4.57 24.94 3.13
N ALA A 776 4.03 23.77 2.74
CA ALA A 776 4.77 22.53 2.73
C ALA A 776 5.96 22.56 1.75
N LYS A 777 7.10 22.03 2.22
CA LYS A 777 8.27 21.75 1.38
C LYS A 777 7.89 20.80 0.25
N PRO A 778 8.28 21.08 -1.01
CA PRO A 778 7.96 20.21 -2.12
C PRO A 778 8.59 18.82 -1.93
N LEU A 779 7.90 17.77 -2.36
CA LEU A 779 8.49 16.44 -2.43
C LEU A 779 9.51 16.34 -3.57
N LEU A 780 10.53 15.51 -3.38
CA LEU A 780 11.37 15.08 -4.50
C LEU A 780 10.57 14.10 -5.34
N ARG A 781 10.50 14.35 -6.64
CA ARG A 781 9.74 13.55 -7.60
C ARG A 781 10.62 13.12 -8.76
N GLU A 782 10.38 11.91 -9.24
CA GLU A 782 10.85 11.44 -10.55
C GLU A 782 9.65 11.33 -11.51
N VAL A 783 9.87 11.66 -12.78
CA VAL A 783 8.87 11.47 -13.83
C VAL A 783 9.18 10.15 -14.53
N LEU A 784 8.28 9.19 -14.38
CA LEU A 784 8.29 7.92 -15.10
C LEU A 784 7.51 8.10 -16.40
N PRO A 785 8.11 7.84 -17.58
CA PRO A 785 7.41 7.98 -18.84
C PRO A 785 6.24 6.98 -18.93
N ALA A 786 5.23 7.32 -19.75
CA ALA A 786 4.13 6.40 -20.07
C ALA A 786 4.67 5.04 -20.56
N LEU A 787 4.07 3.94 -20.09
CA LEU A 787 4.44 2.59 -20.50
C LEU A 787 3.90 2.22 -21.88
N ALA A 788 2.79 2.82 -22.30
CA ALA A 788 2.17 2.60 -23.60
C ALA A 788 1.77 3.94 -24.24
N ALA A 789 1.72 3.97 -25.57
CA ALA A 789 1.20 5.13 -26.31
C ALA A 789 -0.30 5.35 -26.00
N PRO A 790 -0.84 6.57 -26.17
CA PRO A 790 -2.17 6.97 -25.68
C PRO A 790 -3.26 5.94 -25.91
N ARG A 791 -4.18 5.83 -24.95
CA ARG A 791 -5.28 4.87 -24.99
C ARG A 791 -6.06 4.98 -26.29
N ASN A 792 -6.19 3.86 -26.99
CA ASN A 792 -7.09 3.71 -28.13
C ASN A 792 -8.33 2.93 -27.63
N PRO A 793 -9.53 3.54 -27.60
CA PRO A 793 -10.74 2.87 -27.13
C PRO A 793 -11.18 1.70 -28.02
N ASP A 794 -10.72 1.67 -29.27
CA ASP A 794 -10.97 0.59 -30.22
C ASP A 794 -9.85 -0.47 -30.20
N ALA A 795 -8.88 -0.35 -29.29
CA ALA A 795 -7.83 -1.33 -29.07
C ALA A 795 -8.08 -2.18 -27.82
N VAL A 796 -7.66 -3.45 -27.88
CA VAL A 796 -7.61 -4.34 -26.72
C VAL A 796 -6.16 -4.43 -26.26
N THR A 797 -5.88 -3.97 -25.04
CA THR A 797 -4.54 -3.93 -24.45
C THR A 797 -4.47 -4.88 -23.25
N ILE A 798 -3.40 -5.68 -23.16
CA ILE A 798 -3.15 -6.59 -22.06
C ILE A 798 -1.76 -6.30 -21.50
N PHE A 799 -1.69 -5.92 -20.22
CA PHE A 799 -0.45 -5.69 -19.49
C PHE A 799 0.09 -7.00 -18.88
N SER A 800 1.40 -7.04 -18.62
CA SER A 800 2.15 -8.25 -18.25
C SER A 800 1.80 -8.82 -16.85
N ASP A 801 1.17 -8.01 -16.01
CA ASP A 801 0.67 -8.36 -14.69
C ASP A 801 -0.75 -8.97 -14.71
N SER A 802 -1.47 -8.83 -15.83
CA SER A 802 -2.77 -9.47 -16.07
C SER A 802 -2.69 -11.00 -16.01
N GLU A 803 -3.78 -11.63 -15.57
CA GLU A 803 -3.95 -13.09 -15.61
C GLU A 803 -4.01 -13.63 -17.04
N ALA A 804 -4.38 -12.79 -18.01
CA ALA A 804 -4.34 -13.13 -19.43
C ALA A 804 -2.91 -13.34 -19.96
N PHE A 805 -1.90 -12.93 -19.18
CA PHE A 805 -0.48 -13.12 -19.49
C PHE A 805 0.07 -14.35 -18.74
N THR A 806 0.46 -15.38 -19.49
CA THR A 806 1.01 -16.64 -18.96
C THR A 806 2.42 -16.90 -19.51
N GLY A 807 3.17 -17.79 -18.86
CA GLY A 807 4.58 -18.02 -19.21
C GLY A 807 5.53 -16.93 -18.70
N GLY A 808 6.80 -17.03 -19.13
CA GLY A 808 7.89 -16.17 -18.70
C GLY A 808 8.18 -16.17 -17.19
N VAL A 809 9.16 -15.37 -16.79
CA VAL A 809 9.43 -15.02 -15.39
C VAL A 809 8.82 -13.65 -15.11
N LYS A 810 7.86 -13.58 -14.19
CA LYS A 810 7.27 -12.31 -13.74
C LYS A 810 8.30 -11.56 -12.89
N ARG A 811 8.58 -10.30 -13.23
CA ARG A 811 9.42 -9.38 -12.46
C ARG A 811 8.72 -8.03 -12.34
N SER A 812 8.92 -7.34 -11.23
CA SER A 812 8.41 -5.98 -10.99
C SER A 812 9.38 -5.14 -10.17
N ASP A 813 10.53 -5.70 -9.84
CA ASP A 813 11.51 -5.26 -8.85
C ASP A 813 12.89 -4.95 -9.46
N TRP A 814 13.07 -5.22 -10.76
CA TRP A 814 14.39 -5.23 -11.39
C TRP A 814 14.55 -4.21 -12.53
N CYS A 815 13.76 -4.32 -13.61
CA CYS A 815 13.91 -3.44 -14.79
C CYS A 815 13.08 -2.16 -14.66
N MET A 816 13.69 -1.12 -14.07
CA MET A 816 13.04 0.18 -13.76
C MET A 816 11.80 0.09 -12.85
N GLY A 817 11.54 -1.10 -12.27
CA GLY A 817 10.43 -1.38 -11.36
C GLY A 817 9.04 -1.36 -12.00
N GLU A 818 8.98 -1.70 -13.29
CA GLU A 818 7.72 -1.86 -14.02
C GLU A 818 7.34 -3.35 -14.11
N PRO A 819 6.04 -3.70 -14.12
CA PRO A 819 5.62 -5.09 -14.33
C PRO A 819 6.06 -5.59 -15.70
N ILE A 820 6.87 -6.66 -15.72
CA ILE A 820 7.33 -7.31 -16.96
C ILE A 820 7.29 -8.83 -16.87
N ARG A 821 7.27 -9.46 -18.06
CA ARG A 821 7.44 -10.90 -18.24
C ARG A 821 8.69 -11.14 -19.06
N ILE A 822 9.68 -11.78 -18.44
CA ILE A 822 10.97 -12.06 -19.07
C ILE A 822 10.97 -13.46 -19.67
N ILE A 823 11.36 -13.55 -20.93
CA ILE A 823 11.64 -14.82 -21.62
C ILE A 823 13.14 -14.94 -21.88
N TYR A 824 13.72 -16.05 -21.45
CA TYR A 824 15.14 -16.37 -21.57
C TYR A 824 15.37 -17.40 -22.68
N GLY A 825 16.63 -17.65 -23.04
CA GLY A 825 16.99 -18.66 -24.03
C GLY A 825 16.55 -20.09 -23.67
N SER A 826 16.68 -21.00 -24.64
CA SER A 826 16.16 -22.37 -24.62
C SER A 826 16.59 -23.22 -23.43
N ARG A 827 17.79 -22.99 -22.87
CA ARG A 827 18.29 -23.73 -21.69
C ARG A 827 17.57 -23.35 -20.38
N SER A 828 16.79 -22.27 -20.36
CA SER A 828 16.09 -21.79 -19.15
C SER A 828 14.77 -22.53 -18.85
N LYS A 829 14.17 -23.19 -19.84
CA LYS A 829 12.76 -23.66 -19.80
C LYS A 829 11.72 -22.54 -19.54
N LYS A 830 12.12 -21.27 -19.65
CA LYS A 830 11.30 -20.06 -19.51
C LYS A 830 11.39 -19.24 -20.80
N THR A 831 11.08 -19.90 -21.91
CA THR A 831 11.35 -19.42 -23.27
C THR A 831 10.20 -18.66 -23.90
N GLU A 832 9.00 -18.78 -23.35
CA GLU A 832 7.81 -18.28 -23.99
C GLU A 832 6.84 -17.61 -23.02
N ILE A 833 6.08 -16.69 -23.57
CA ILE A 833 4.89 -16.08 -22.97
C ILE A 833 3.71 -16.28 -23.91
N SER A 834 2.51 -16.38 -23.32
CA SER A 834 1.26 -16.44 -24.06
C SER A 834 0.27 -15.43 -23.50
N VAL A 835 -0.40 -14.71 -24.39
CA VAL A 835 -1.36 -13.64 -24.06
C VAL A 835 -2.71 -13.96 -24.69
N THR A 836 -3.77 -13.97 -23.88
CA THR A 836 -5.13 -14.18 -24.37
C THR A 836 -5.84 -12.84 -24.56
N PHE A 837 -6.32 -12.59 -25.79
CA PHE A 837 -7.14 -11.43 -26.15
C PHE A 837 -8.60 -11.84 -26.26
N LYS A 838 -9.50 -11.06 -25.64
CA LYS A 838 -10.94 -11.14 -25.89
C LYS A 838 -11.35 -9.93 -26.73
N ILE A 839 -11.75 -10.18 -27.97
CA ILE A 839 -12.19 -9.17 -28.92
C ILE A 839 -13.72 -9.13 -28.89
N GLU A 840 -14.29 -7.99 -28.54
CA GLU A 840 -15.75 -7.83 -28.38
C GLU A 840 -16.42 -7.16 -29.59
N LYS A 841 -15.62 -6.43 -30.39
CA LYS A 841 -16.05 -5.73 -31.61
C LYS A 841 -15.09 -6.06 -32.74
N SER A 842 -15.60 -6.18 -33.96
CA SER A 842 -14.76 -6.45 -35.13
C SER A 842 -13.76 -5.32 -35.38
N MET A 843 -12.53 -5.66 -35.77
CA MET A 843 -11.49 -4.69 -36.15
C MET A 843 -11.10 -4.87 -37.61
N VAL A 844 -11.11 -3.80 -38.41
CA VAL A 844 -10.64 -3.84 -39.79
C VAL A 844 -9.13 -3.68 -39.81
N LYS A 845 -8.44 -4.51 -40.60
CA LYS A 845 -6.99 -4.51 -40.78
C LYS A 845 -6.22 -4.40 -39.45
N PRO A 846 -6.39 -5.34 -38.50
CA PRO A 846 -5.79 -5.21 -37.17
C PRO A 846 -4.25 -5.18 -37.20
N ILE A 847 -3.66 -4.41 -36.30
CA ILE A 847 -2.22 -4.34 -36.03
C ILE A 847 -1.96 -4.80 -34.60
N LEU A 848 -0.89 -5.56 -34.41
CA LEU A 848 -0.37 -5.94 -33.10
C LEU A 848 0.75 -4.98 -32.68
N GLU A 849 0.60 -4.36 -31.52
CA GLU A 849 1.64 -3.59 -30.84
C GLU A 849 2.18 -4.34 -29.64
N ILE A 850 3.50 -4.34 -29.46
CA ILE A 850 4.14 -4.94 -28.29
C ILE A 850 5.13 -3.93 -27.70
N GLY A 851 4.95 -3.62 -26.42
CA GLY A 851 5.91 -2.88 -25.62
C GLY A 851 6.89 -3.83 -24.93
N ALA A 852 8.16 -3.74 -25.31
CA ALA A 852 9.22 -4.62 -24.78
C ALA A 852 10.56 -3.88 -24.69
N MET A 853 11.54 -4.54 -24.05
CA MET A 853 12.94 -4.15 -24.04
C MET A 853 13.83 -5.37 -24.24
N CYS A 854 15.01 -5.13 -24.83
CA CYS A 854 16.07 -6.13 -24.88
C CYS A 854 16.99 -6.02 -23.65
N ASP A 855 17.86 -7.01 -23.55
CA ASP A 855 18.92 -7.22 -22.56
C ASP A 855 19.68 -5.95 -22.10
N ASP A 856 20.36 -6.03 -20.96
CA ASP A 856 21.24 -4.96 -20.44
C ASP A 856 22.66 -5.02 -21.02
N VAL A 857 22.98 -6.07 -21.78
CA VAL A 857 24.24 -6.21 -22.53
C VAL A 857 24.11 -5.64 -23.94
N VAL A 858 24.99 -4.70 -24.29
CA VAL A 858 25.03 -4.05 -25.61
C VAL A 858 25.13 -5.08 -26.75
N ASN A 859 24.26 -4.95 -27.75
CA ASN A 859 24.17 -5.78 -28.96
C ASN A 859 23.68 -7.24 -28.75
N SER A 860 23.07 -7.57 -27.62
CA SER A 860 22.64 -8.95 -27.30
C SER A 860 21.16 -9.26 -27.60
N ARG A 861 20.52 -8.45 -28.45
CA ARG A 861 19.10 -8.57 -28.85
C ARG A 861 18.65 -10.01 -29.08
N ALA A 862 17.68 -10.46 -28.27
CA ALA A 862 17.19 -11.83 -28.30
C ALA A 862 16.56 -12.20 -29.65
N PRO A 863 16.88 -13.37 -30.23
CA PRO A 863 16.12 -13.88 -31.36
C PRO A 863 14.75 -14.36 -30.87
N ILE A 864 13.68 -13.88 -31.52
CA ILE A 864 12.31 -14.13 -31.11
C ILE A 864 11.43 -14.59 -32.28
N LYS A 865 10.38 -15.32 -31.94
CA LYS A 865 9.25 -15.68 -32.80
C LYS A 865 7.96 -15.14 -32.17
N ILE A 866 7.12 -14.50 -32.97
CA ILE A 866 5.80 -14.00 -32.56
C ILE A 866 4.75 -14.74 -33.39
N GLU A 867 3.77 -15.35 -32.72
CA GLU A 867 2.69 -16.10 -33.33
C GLU A 867 1.34 -15.60 -32.84
N PHE A 868 0.44 -15.26 -33.75
CA PHE A 868 -0.93 -14.86 -33.45
C PHE A 868 -1.90 -15.92 -33.98
N ASN A 869 -2.65 -16.53 -33.08
CA ASN A 869 -3.58 -17.63 -33.34
C ASN A 869 -2.98 -18.78 -34.16
N GLY A 870 -1.72 -19.12 -33.89
CA GLY A 870 -0.97 -20.17 -34.60
C GLY A 870 -0.28 -19.71 -35.90
N GLN A 871 -0.56 -18.51 -36.39
CA GLN A 871 0.12 -17.95 -37.57
C GLN A 871 1.35 -17.15 -37.14
N THR A 872 2.48 -17.37 -37.81
CA THR A 872 3.71 -16.61 -37.53
C THR A 872 3.57 -15.19 -38.06
N VAL A 873 3.71 -14.22 -37.15
CA VAL A 873 3.65 -12.78 -37.42
C VAL A 873 5.04 -12.19 -37.62
N PHE A 874 6.03 -12.66 -36.84
CA PHE A 874 7.41 -12.18 -36.91
C PHE A 874 8.39 -13.28 -36.51
N THR A 875 9.57 -13.28 -37.11
CA THR A 875 10.73 -14.10 -36.70
C THR A 875 12.00 -13.32 -36.99
N GLY A 876 12.89 -13.19 -36.00
CA GLY A 876 14.16 -12.48 -36.16
C GLY A 876 14.72 -11.98 -34.85
N LYS A 877 15.77 -11.14 -34.90
CA LYS A 877 16.28 -10.44 -33.70
C LYS A 877 15.23 -9.45 -33.20
N ALA A 878 15.04 -9.40 -31.89
CA ALA A 878 14.11 -8.51 -31.22
C ALA A 878 14.36 -7.05 -31.61
N PRO A 879 13.36 -6.31 -32.12
CA PRO A 879 13.51 -4.94 -32.61
C PRO A 879 13.48 -3.87 -31.50
N TYR A 880 13.92 -4.23 -30.29
CA TYR A 880 13.89 -3.34 -29.13
C TYR A 880 15.31 -2.90 -28.73
N PRO A 881 15.47 -1.69 -28.18
CA PRO A 881 16.76 -1.24 -27.67
C PRO A 881 17.15 -2.00 -26.39
N ASP A 882 18.45 -2.08 -26.15
CA ASP A 882 19.02 -2.67 -24.95
C ASP A 882 18.73 -1.75 -23.75
N TYR A 883 18.20 -2.33 -22.67
CA TYR A 883 17.86 -1.64 -21.41
C TYR A 883 17.01 -0.36 -21.54
N ARG A 884 16.19 -0.26 -22.60
CA ARG A 884 15.27 0.86 -22.83
C ARG A 884 13.93 0.37 -23.37
N TRP A 885 12.86 1.05 -22.99
CA TRP A 885 11.52 0.75 -23.51
C TRP A 885 11.37 1.20 -24.96
N ALA A 886 10.77 0.33 -25.77
CA ALA A 886 10.22 0.72 -27.06
C ALA A 886 8.92 -0.03 -27.36
N VAL A 887 8.07 0.56 -28.18
CA VAL A 887 6.86 -0.05 -28.71
C VAL A 887 7.10 -0.35 -30.19
N GLN A 888 6.77 -1.56 -30.62
CA GLN A 888 6.92 -1.99 -32.01
C GLN A 888 5.58 -2.50 -32.53
N GLU A 889 5.29 -2.17 -33.79
CA GLU A 889 4.09 -2.61 -34.50
C GLU A 889 4.41 -3.81 -35.39
N PHE A 890 3.51 -4.78 -35.42
CA PHE A 890 3.58 -6.00 -36.20
C PHE A 890 2.25 -6.18 -36.97
N PRO A 891 2.27 -6.15 -38.31
CA PRO A 891 1.07 -6.39 -39.11
C PRO A 891 0.54 -7.81 -38.87
N LEU A 892 -0.77 -7.95 -38.60
CA LEU A 892 -1.39 -9.28 -38.51
C LEU A 892 -1.78 -9.85 -39.87
N ASN A 893 -1.73 -9.03 -40.94
CA ASN A 893 -2.11 -9.41 -42.31
C ASN A 893 -3.52 -10.03 -42.41
N LEU A 894 -4.46 -9.49 -41.63
CA LEU A 894 -5.87 -9.85 -41.68
C LEU A 894 -6.63 -8.66 -42.26
N GLU A 895 -7.62 -8.89 -43.13
CA GLU A 895 -8.53 -7.82 -43.57
C GLU A 895 -9.50 -7.42 -42.44
N LYS A 896 -9.89 -8.38 -41.60
CA LYS A 896 -10.81 -8.18 -40.49
C LYS A 896 -10.53 -9.18 -39.37
N LEU A 897 -10.67 -8.75 -38.12
CA LEU A 897 -10.66 -9.57 -36.91
C LEU A 897 -12.06 -9.55 -36.31
N GLU A 898 -12.72 -10.69 -36.21
CA GLU A 898 -14.09 -10.77 -35.68
C GLU A 898 -14.10 -10.91 -34.15
N PRO A 899 -15.24 -10.64 -33.47
CA PRO A 899 -15.38 -10.91 -32.05
C PRO A 899 -15.06 -12.37 -31.71
N GLY A 900 -14.27 -12.59 -30.68
CA GLY A 900 -13.75 -13.91 -30.34
C GLY A 900 -12.59 -13.88 -29.35
N THR A 901 -12.07 -15.06 -29.01
CA THR A 901 -10.87 -15.18 -28.16
C THR A 901 -9.69 -15.60 -29.01
N TYR A 902 -8.59 -14.85 -28.91
CA TYR A 902 -7.38 -15.04 -29.71
C TYR A 902 -6.17 -15.18 -28.80
N THR A 903 -5.16 -15.93 -29.26
CA THR A 903 -3.94 -16.17 -28.48
C THR A 903 -2.73 -15.61 -29.21
N LEU A 904 -1.92 -14.83 -28.52
CA LEU A 904 -0.59 -14.42 -28.93
C LEU A 904 0.45 -15.27 -28.19
N ARG A 905 1.49 -15.72 -28.88
CA ARG A 905 2.66 -16.38 -28.30
C ARG A 905 3.93 -15.65 -28.73
N ILE A 906 4.81 -15.36 -27.77
CA ILE A 906 6.12 -14.76 -28.03
C ILE A 906 7.17 -15.68 -27.43
N THR A 907 8.08 -16.17 -28.27
CA THR A 907 9.07 -17.20 -27.91
C THR A 907 10.47 -16.70 -28.19
N ASN A 908 11.36 -16.79 -27.22
CA ASN A 908 12.79 -16.58 -27.37
C ASN A 908 13.42 -17.88 -27.93
N THR A 909 13.98 -17.78 -29.13
CA THR A 909 14.57 -18.90 -29.86
C THR A 909 16.08 -19.01 -29.65
N GLY A 910 16.66 -18.15 -28.80
CA GLY A 910 18.09 -18.11 -28.51
C GLY A 910 18.54 -19.23 -27.58
N ASN A 911 19.85 -19.41 -27.45
CA ASN A 911 20.45 -20.44 -26.60
C ASN A 911 21.09 -19.79 -25.37
N GLY A 912 20.42 -19.84 -24.20
CA GLY A 912 20.88 -19.22 -22.96
C GLY A 912 20.19 -19.81 -21.72
N PRO A 913 20.89 -19.97 -20.57
CA PRO A 913 20.27 -20.44 -19.32
C PRO A 913 19.42 -19.35 -18.64
N LEU A 914 18.70 -19.72 -17.58
CA LEU A 914 17.91 -18.78 -16.78
C LEU A 914 18.82 -17.66 -16.20
N ASN A 915 18.35 -16.41 -16.21
CA ASN A 915 19.10 -15.22 -15.80
C ASN A 915 20.35 -14.90 -16.65
N ASN A 916 20.43 -15.39 -17.88
CA ASN A 916 21.56 -15.14 -18.77
C ASN A 916 21.06 -14.69 -20.16
N VAL A 917 21.94 -14.01 -20.89
CA VAL A 917 21.67 -13.49 -22.23
C VAL A 917 21.52 -14.65 -23.23
N PRO A 918 20.73 -14.49 -24.30
CA PRO A 918 19.87 -13.34 -24.58
C PRO A 918 18.48 -13.45 -23.93
N TRP A 919 17.93 -12.34 -23.41
CA TRP A 919 16.55 -12.28 -22.91
C TRP A 919 15.72 -11.13 -23.50
N LEU A 920 14.38 -11.24 -23.44
CA LEU A 920 13.42 -10.19 -23.80
C LEU A 920 12.44 -9.98 -22.63
N GLY A 921 12.25 -8.72 -22.22
CA GLY A 921 11.24 -8.32 -21.24
C GLY A 921 10.03 -7.68 -21.91
N VAL A 922 8.83 -8.22 -21.70
CA VAL A 922 7.58 -7.69 -22.30
C VAL A 922 6.68 -7.08 -21.22
N ALA A 923 6.26 -5.82 -21.40
CA ALA A 923 5.33 -5.12 -20.49
C ALA A 923 3.87 -5.18 -20.93
N PHE A 924 3.58 -5.11 -22.23
CA PHE A 924 2.20 -5.16 -22.71
C PHE A 924 2.13 -5.65 -24.16
N CYS A 925 0.96 -6.14 -24.54
CA CYS A 925 0.59 -6.44 -25.92
C CYS A 925 -0.77 -5.81 -26.23
N ARG A 926 -0.93 -5.23 -27.41
CA ARG A 926 -2.13 -4.48 -27.81
C ARG A 926 -2.54 -4.84 -29.23
N ILE A 927 -3.82 -5.11 -29.47
CA ILE A 927 -4.38 -5.26 -30.81
C ILE A 927 -5.27 -4.07 -31.07
N LYS A 928 -5.07 -3.37 -32.18
CA LYS A 928 -5.85 -2.20 -32.59
C LYS A 928 -6.24 -2.29 -34.07
N PRO A 929 -7.36 -1.70 -34.51
CA PRO A 929 -7.61 -1.53 -35.94
C PRO A 929 -6.51 -0.68 -36.59
N SER A 930 -6.15 -0.97 -37.84
CA SER A 930 -5.30 -0.06 -38.59
C SER A 930 -6.09 1.18 -39.00
N GLY A 931 -5.45 2.34 -38.93
CA GLY A 931 -5.74 3.43 -39.86
C GLY A 931 -6.46 4.64 -39.30
N LYS A 932 -7.60 4.54 -38.61
CA LYS A 932 -8.39 5.73 -38.25
C LYS A 932 -8.03 6.27 -36.86
N THR A 933 -7.63 7.55 -36.80
CA THR A 933 -7.15 8.20 -35.57
C THR A 933 -8.09 9.28 -35.03
N LEU A 934 -8.96 9.84 -35.87
CA LEU A 934 -10.02 10.77 -35.48
C LEU A 934 -11.25 10.59 -36.38
N ASP A 935 -12.44 10.64 -35.78
CA ASP A 935 -13.72 10.64 -36.50
C ASP A 935 -14.76 11.47 -35.76
N VAL A 936 -14.97 12.71 -36.20
CA VAL A 936 -15.88 13.64 -35.51
C VAL A 936 -16.86 14.22 -36.51
N LYS A 937 -18.14 14.21 -36.14
CA LYS A 937 -19.19 15.04 -36.73
C LYS A 937 -19.45 16.20 -35.77
N PHE A 938 -19.39 17.44 -36.26
CA PHE A 938 -19.59 18.63 -35.43
C PHE A 938 -21.08 18.98 -35.37
N ALA A 939 -21.63 19.17 -34.16
CA ALA A 939 -23.02 19.59 -33.94
C ALA A 939 -23.12 20.59 -32.77
N ALA A 940 -24.15 21.43 -32.78
CA ALA A 940 -24.39 22.44 -31.74
C ALA A 940 -24.44 21.83 -30.33
N GLY A 941 -23.69 22.39 -29.38
CA GLY A 941 -23.66 21.93 -27.98
C GLY A 941 -22.94 20.60 -27.72
N SER A 942 -22.37 19.95 -28.74
CA SER A 942 -21.63 18.70 -28.57
C SER A 942 -20.20 18.99 -28.12
N PRO A 943 -19.74 18.47 -26.96
CA PRO A 943 -18.35 18.56 -26.59
C PRO A 943 -17.52 17.66 -27.53
N ILE A 944 -16.28 18.02 -27.90
CA ILE A 944 -15.43 17.17 -28.77
C ILE A 944 -14.75 16.11 -27.90
N PRO A 945 -15.11 14.81 -28.00
CA PRO A 945 -14.41 13.76 -27.27
C PRO A 945 -13.11 13.41 -28.02
N MET A 946 -11.96 13.50 -27.36
CA MET A 946 -10.69 12.99 -27.90
C MET A 946 -9.85 12.36 -26.79
N GLY A 947 -9.60 11.05 -26.87
CA GLY A 947 -8.72 10.34 -25.93
C GLY A 947 -9.10 10.50 -24.45
N GLY A 948 -10.41 10.54 -24.13
CA GLY A 948 -10.92 10.69 -22.76
C GLY A 948 -10.91 12.13 -22.21
N LYS A 949 -10.50 13.13 -23.01
CA LYS A 949 -10.58 14.55 -22.66
C LYS A 949 -11.50 15.30 -23.61
N PHE A 950 -12.05 16.41 -23.13
CA PHE A 950 -12.73 17.39 -23.96
C PHE A 950 -11.75 18.46 -24.41
N ILE A 951 -11.60 18.65 -25.72
CA ILE A 951 -10.79 19.76 -26.25
C ILE A 951 -11.67 21.01 -26.26
N PRO A 952 -11.25 22.10 -25.60
CA PRO A 952 -12.00 23.35 -25.65
C PRO A 952 -12.04 23.86 -27.10
N VAL A 953 -13.24 23.99 -27.64
CA VAL A 953 -13.49 24.62 -28.94
C VAL A 953 -13.64 26.11 -28.66
N ASN A 954 -12.62 26.90 -28.99
CA ASN A 954 -12.72 28.34 -28.79
C ASN A 954 -13.64 29.02 -29.82
N GLY A 955 -14.03 28.34 -30.92
CA GLY A 955 -14.92 28.82 -31.99
C GLY A 955 -16.43 28.76 -31.68
N ARG A 956 -17.25 29.49 -32.46
CA ARG A 956 -18.72 29.45 -32.36
C ARG A 956 -19.25 28.15 -33.00
N ILE A 957 -19.97 27.34 -32.22
CA ILE A 957 -20.69 26.17 -32.73
C ILE A 957 -22.14 26.60 -33.03
N ALA A 958 -22.53 26.59 -34.30
CA ALA A 958 -23.85 27.01 -34.78
C ALA A 958 -24.15 26.33 -36.14
N ASP A 959 -25.42 26.24 -36.53
CA ASP A 959 -25.85 25.73 -37.84
C ASP A 959 -25.27 24.35 -38.20
N GLY A 960 -25.35 23.38 -37.29
CA GLY A 960 -24.96 21.99 -37.56
C GLY A 960 -23.46 21.79 -37.87
N GLY A 961 -22.59 22.70 -37.43
CA GLY A 961 -21.14 22.61 -37.57
C GLY A 961 -20.37 23.63 -36.72
N VAL A 962 -19.06 23.69 -36.90
CA VAL A 962 -18.21 24.77 -36.38
C VAL A 962 -18.14 25.86 -37.44
N VAL A 963 -18.70 27.04 -37.12
CA VAL A 963 -18.63 28.21 -38.00
C VAL A 963 -17.32 28.93 -37.76
N ILE A 964 -16.57 29.17 -38.83
CA ILE A 964 -15.22 29.75 -38.74
C ILE A 964 -15.30 31.22 -39.15
N GLY A 965 -15.13 32.14 -38.19
CA GLY A 965 -15.05 33.59 -38.40
C GLY A 965 -14.92 34.44 -37.12
N GLY A 966 -14.48 35.70 -37.24
CA GLY A 966 -14.38 36.68 -36.14
C GLY A 966 -13.03 36.72 -35.39
N LYS A 967 -12.93 37.50 -34.28
CA LYS A 967 -11.73 37.68 -33.41
C LYS A 967 -11.27 36.40 -32.67
N VAL A 968 -11.88 35.26 -32.99
CA VAL A 968 -11.72 34.01 -32.27
C VAL A 968 -10.66 33.14 -32.95
N ASN A 969 -9.70 32.65 -32.18
CA ASN A 969 -8.58 31.84 -32.66
C ASN A 969 -9.07 30.44 -33.13
N ALA A 970 -8.46 29.89 -34.19
CA ALA A 970 -8.78 28.59 -34.79
C ALA A 970 -8.88 27.43 -33.77
N VAL A 971 -9.65 26.38 -34.13
CA VAL A 971 -9.69 25.14 -33.33
C VAL A 971 -8.38 24.40 -33.52
N ARG A 972 -7.57 24.31 -32.46
CA ARG A 972 -6.28 23.63 -32.46
C ARG A 972 -6.42 22.22 -31.88
N ILE A 973 -6.08 21.22 -32.69
CA ILE A 973 -6.09 19.81 -32.33
C ILE A 973 -4.65 19.29 -32.39
N PRO A 974 -4.08 18.74 -31.30
CA PRO A 974 -2.75 18.13 -31.34
C PRO A 974 -2.68 16.99 -32.37
N ALA A 975 -1.82 17.11 -33.37
CA ALA A 975 -1.77 16.20 -34.52
C ALA A 975 -0.70 15.10 -34.41
N LYS A 976 0.20 15.18 -33.42
CA LYS A 976 1.33 14.24 -33.27
C LYS A 976 0.91 12.77 -33.13
N ALA A 977 -0.28 12.52 -32.56
CA ALA A 977 -0.86 11.18 -32.43
C ALA A 977 -1.85 10.85 -33.57
N LEU A 978 -2.24 11.82 -34.39
CA LEU A 978 -3.29 11.70 -35.40
C LEU A 978 -2.74 11.43 -36.81
N ALA A 979 -1.52 11.89 -37.10
CA ALA A 979 -0.92 11.83 -38.43
C ALA A 979 0.53 11.28 -38.37
N GLY A 980 0.87 10.40 -39.32
CA GLY A 980 2.19 9.76 -39.43
C GLY A 980 2.97 10.18 -40.68
N ASN A 981 4.08 9.50 -40.96
CA ASN A 981 4.86 9.67 -42.21
C ASN A 981 4.08 9.26 -43.48
N GLN A 982 2.96 8.57 -43.29
CA GLN A 982 1.88 8.30 -44.23
C GLN A 982 0.55 8.58 -43.51
N GLY A 983 -0.55 8.73 -44.25
CA GLY A 983 -1.83 9.06 -43.65
C GLY A 983 -2.84 9.68 -44.61
N ALA A 984 -3.98 10.03 -44.05
CA ALA A 984 -4.98 10.86 -44.71
C ALA A 984 -5.63 11.84 -43.75
N VAL A 985 -6.12 12.96 -44.28
CA VAL A 985 -7.03 13.87 -43.57
C VAL A 985 -8.19 14.19 -44.49
N ALA A 986 -9.41 14.12 -43.97
CA ALA A 986 -10.62 14.47 -44.69
C ALA A 986 -11.47 15.43 -43.86
N VAL A 987 -11.85 16.55 -44.46
CA VAL A 987 -12.72 17.57 -43.85
C VAL A 987 -14.03 17.65 -44.62
N LYS A 988 -15.14 17.59 -43.89
CA LYS A 988 -16.49 17.83 -44.41
C LYS A 988 -16.88 19.27 -44.08
N PHE A 989 -17.25 20.05 -45.08
CA PHE A 989 -17.56 21.47 -44.91
C PHE A 989 -18.58 21.95 -45.93
N ARG A 990 -19.19 23.11 -45.65
CA ARG A 990 -20.07 23.83 -46.60
C ARG A 990 -19.76 25.32 -46.61
N MET A 991 -19.95 25.96 -47.75
CA MET A 991 -19.93 27.42 -47.87
C MET A 991 -21.24 27.98 -47.29
N LEU A 992 -21.17 29.03 -46.48
CA LEU A 992 -22.38 29.66 -45.93
C LEU A 992 -23.11 30.50 -47.01
N PRO A 993 -24.45 30.67 -46.94
CA PRO A 993 -25.24 31.31 -48.00
C PRO A 993 -24.77 32.72 -48.40
N ALA A 994 -24.16 33.47 -47.49
CA ALA A 994 -23.61 34.81 -47.74
C ALA A 994 -22.23 34.82 -48.45
N ALA A 995 -21.66 33.66 -48.82
CA ALA A 995 -20.25 33.51 -49.19
C ALA A 995 -20.01 33.00 -50.62
N ALA A 996 -20.62 33.61 -51.64
CA ALA A 996 -20.29 33.35 -53.05
C ALA A 996 -18.89 33.85 -53.47
N THR A 997 -18.31 34.74 -52.67
CA THR A 997 -17.02 35.40 -52.92
C THR A 997 -16.17 35.38 -51.65
N VAL A 998 -14.89 34.99 -51.77
CA VAL A 998 -13.94 35.02 -50.64
C VAL A 998 -12.82 36.02 -50.91
N LYS A 999 -12.53 36.90 -49.93
CA LYS A 999 -11.38 37.81 -50.00
C LYS A 999 -10.12 37.08 -49.53
N GLY A 1000 -9.17 36.87 -50.45
CA GLY A 1000 -7.90 36.20 -50.17
C GLY A 1000 -8.00 34.67 -50.09
N GLU A 1001 -7.07 34.03 -49.38
CA GLU A 1001 -7.06 32.60 -49.12
C GLU A 1001 -7.71 32.35 -47.73
N GLN A 1002 -8.86 31.68 -47.71
CA GLN A 1002 -9.58 31.34 -46.49
C GLN A 1002 -9.33 29.89 -46.10
N SER A 1003 -8.63 29.68 -44.97
CA SER A 1003 -8.30 28.35 -44.48
C SER A 1003 -9.52 27.59 -43.95
N ILE A 1004 -9.68 26.34 -44.38
CA ILE A 1004 -10.68 25.38 -43.88
C ILE A 1004 -9.99 24.42 -42.91
N LEU A 1005 -8.87 23.83 -43.35
CA LEU A 1005 -8.03 22.94 -42.55
C LEU A 1005 -6.56 23.24 -42.81
N TYR A 1006 -5.76 23.28 -41.76
CA TYR A 1006 -4.31 23.44 -41.85
C TYR A 1006 -3.58 22.46 -40.93
N LEU A 1007 -2.68 21.66 -41.47
CA LEU A 1007 -1.86 20.71 -40.73
C LEU A 1007 -0.42 21.22 -40.65
N ARG A 1008 0.03 21.57 -39.43
CA ARG A 1008 1.33 22.18 -39.14
C ARG A 1008 2.35 21.13 -38.68
N PRO A 1009 3.43 20.88 -39.43
CA PRO A 1009 4.55 20.08 -38.99
C PRO A 1009 5.65 20.86 -38.25
N ALA A 1010 6.47 20.11 -37.51
CA ALA A 1010 7.69 20.59 -36.87
C ALA A 1010 8.80 20.93 -37.88
N SER A 1011 8.73 20.37 -39.09
CA SER A 1011 9.79 20.38 -40.11
C SER A 1011 9.58 21.40 -41.24
N LEU A 1012 8.93 22.54 -40.96
CA LEU A 1012 8.64 23.65 -41.88
C LEU A 1012 7.76 23.32 -43.12
N ALA A 1013 7.39 22.07 -43.38
CA ALA A 1013 6.40 21.73 -44.41
C ALA A 1013 4.99 22.26 -44.04
N SER A 1014 4.01 22.15 -44.93
CA SER A 1014 2.62 22.50 -44.64
C SER A 1014 1.65 21.71 -45.51
N LEU A 1015 0.48 21.41 -44.97
CA LEU A 1015 -0.67 20.91 -45.71
C LEU A 1015 -1.88 21.78 -45.40
N ALA A 1016 -2.52 22.33 -46.42
CA ALA A 1016 -3.67 23.22 -46.24
C ALA A 1016 -4.79 22.93 -47.23
N ILE A 1017 -6.02 23.00 -46.75
CA ILE A 1017 -7.26 23.00 -47.53
C ILE A 1017 -7.89 24.38 -47.33
N PHE A 1018 -8.09 25.12 -48.42
CA PHE A 1018 -8.55 26.50 -48.36
C PHE A 1018 -9.39 26.88 -49.58
N ALA A 1019 -10.27 27.87 -49.42
CA ALA A 1019 -11.04 28.46 -50.51
C ALA A 1019 -10.40 29.80 -50.94
N THR A 1020 -10.37 30.09 -52.24
CA THR A 1020 -9.84 31.36 -52.76
C THR A 1020 -10.54 31.81 -54.04
N GLY A 1021 -10.59 33.12 -54.30
CA GLY A 1021 -11.05 33.72 -55.55
C GLY A 1021 -12.51 34.21 -55.57
N ASN A 1022 -12.90 34.76 -56.72
CA ASN A 1022 -14.27 35.17 -57.03
C ASN A 1022 -14.67 34.65 -58.43
N PRO A 1023 -15.55 33.65 -58.56
CA PRO A 1023 -16.20 32.90 -57.48
C PRO A 1023 -15.22 31.99 -56.72
N ALA A 1024 -15.56 31.60 -55.48
CA ALA A 1024 -14.68 30.83 -54.60
C ALA A 1024 -14.38 29.43 -55.15
N LYS A 1025 -13.10 29.04 -55.20
CA LYS A 1025 -12.63 27.71 -55.62
C LYS A 1025 -11.84 27.03 -54.50
N LEU A 1026 -11.96 25.71 -54.39
CA LEU A 1026 -11.23 24.91 -53.40
C LEU A 1026 -9.80 24.61 -53.87
N SER A 1027 -8.84 24.78 -52.97
CA SER A 1027 -7.44 24.39 -53.17
C SER A 1027 -6.98 23.48 -52.03
N ILE A 1028 -6.24 22.44 -52.38
CA ILE A 1028 -5.55 21.53 -51.46
C ILE A 1028 -4.06 21.58 -51.80
N ILE A 1029 -3.23 22.06 -50.88
CA ILE A 1029 -1.79 22.23 -51.06
C ILE A 1029 -1.00 21.39 -50.06
N PHE A 1030 0.11 20.82 -50.53
CA PHE A 1030 1.26 20.45 -49.71
C PHE A 1030 2.47 21.24 -50.17
N TRP A 1031 3.19 21.89 -49.26
CA TRP A 1031 4.37 22.68 -49.59
C TRP A 1031 5.51 22.48 -48.60
N HIS A 1032 6.73 22.29 -49.10
CA HIS A 1032 7.94 22.23 -48.28
C HIS A 1032 8.87 23.41 -48.67
N PRO A 1033 8.89 24.50 -47.88
CA PRO A 1033 9.60 25.73 -48.25
C PRO A 1033 11.12 25.55 -48.34
N VAL A 1034 11.73 24.77 -47.43
CA VAL A 1034 13.19 24.50 -47.46
C VAL A 1034 13.62 23.71 -48.70
N LYS A 1035 12.85 22.68 -49.07
CA LYS A 1035 13.12 21.86 -50.27
C LYS A 1035 12.61 22.51 -51.56
N LYS A 1036 11.91 23.65 -51.47
CA LYS A 1036 11.21 24.32 -52.58
C LYS A 1036 10.37 23.35 -53.44
N ALA A 1037 9.74 22.38 -52.79
CA ALA A 1037 9.00 21.30 -53.45
C ALA A 1037 7.62 21.15 -52.83
N GLY A 1038 6.61 20.92 -53.66
CA GLY A 1038 5.23 20.77 -53.21
C GLY A 1038 4.26 20.53 -54.37
N THR A 1039 3.00 20.30 -54.02
CA THR A 1039 1.91 20.09 -54.97
C THR A 1039 0.69 20.88 -54.52
N ILE A 1040 0.09 21.61 -55.45
CA ILE A 1040 -1.22 22.24 -55.28
C ILE A 1040 -2.23 21.61 -56.25
N ALA A 1041 -3.36 21.19 -55.70
CA ALA A 1041 -4.55 20.73 -56.41
C ALA A 1041 -5.63 21.82 -56.29
N ARG A 1042 -6.23 22.21 -57.41
CA ARG A 1042 -7.31 23.21 -57.45
C ARG A 1042 -8.54 22.59 -58.09
N LEU A 1043 -9.69 22.73 -57.44
CA LEU A 1043 -10.97 22.34 -58.02
C LEU A 1043 -11.34 23.38 -59.10
N ASN A 1044 -11.57 22.93 -60.32
CA ASN A 1044 -11.84 23.83 -61.45
C ASN A 1044 -13.22 24.49 -61.37
N THR A 1045 -14.19 23.77 -60.80
CA THR A 1045 -15.56 24.23 -60.57
C THR A 1045 -15.65 25.09 -59.30
N PRO A 1046 -16.39 26.21 -59.33
CA PRO A 1046 -16.66 26.99 -58.12
C PRO A 1046 -17.39 26.20 -57.04
N LEU A 1047 -17.18 26.57 -55.77
CA LEU A 1047 -17.94 26.05 -54.63
C LEU A 1047 -19.33 26.67 -54.59
N GLU A 1048 -20.36 25.84 -54.43
CA GLU A 1048 -21.76 26.24 -54.32
C GLU A 1048 -22.11 26.56 -52.86
N PRO A 1049 -22.65 27.76 -52.56
CA PRO A 1049 -23.16 28.08 -51.23
C PRO A 1049 -24.23 27.09 -50.77
N GLY A 1050 -24.13 26.61 -49.53
CA GLY A 1050 -25.06 25.67 -48.92
C GLY A 1050 -24.79 24.18 -49.22
N ARG A 1051 -24.11 23.85 -50.33
CA ARG A 1051 -23.71 22.48 -50.65
C ARG A 1051 -22.60 21.99 -49.71
N GLU A 1052 -22.72 20.74 -49.30
CA GLU A 1052 -21.71 20.07 -48.50
C GLU A 1052 -20.66 19.37 -49.39
N TYR A 1053 -19.40 19.53 -49.04
CA TYR A 1053 -18.24 18.98 -49.72
C TYR A 1053 -17.39 18.17 -48.75
N ILE A 1054 -16.76 17.10 -49.25
CA ILE A 1054 -15.72 16.37 -48.53
C ILE A 1054 -14.41 16.54 -49.30
N ALA A 1055 -13.45 17.24 -48.69
CA ALA A 1055 -12.10 17.39 -49.23
C ALA A 1055 -11.13 16.51 -48.46
N ALA A 1056 -10.31 15.73 -49.17
CA ALA A 1056 -9.33 14.85 -48.55
C ALA A 1056 -7.94 14.99 -49.18
N ALA A 1057 -6.92 14.83 -48.32
CA ALA A 1057 -5.52 14.77 -48.71
C ALA A 1057 -4.92 13.47 -48.16
N VAL A 1058 -4.35 12.66 -49.05
CA VAL A 1058 -3.75 11.35 -48.75
C VAL A 1058 -2.27 11.39 -49.10
N TRP A 1059 -1.42 10.90 -48.21
CA TRP A 1059 0.03 10.87 -48.44
C TRP A 1059 0.64 9.52 -48.05
N GLU A 1060 1.50 9.00 -48.92
CA GLU A 1060 2.14 7.70 -48.74
C GLU A 1060 3.36 7.59 -49.65
N ASN A 1061 4.49 7.06 -49.16
CA ASN A 1061 5.66 6.73 -49.99
C ASN A 1061 6.15 7.88 -50.90
N GLY A 1062 6.11 9.13 -50.41
CA GLY A 1062 6.50 10.31 -51.18
C GLY A 1062 5.46 10.82 -52.18
N LYS A 1063 4.27 10.21 -52.24
CA LYS A 1063 3.14 10.64 -53.06
C LYS A 1063 2.12 11.41 -52.24
N PHE A 1064 1.46 12.36 -52.88
CA PHE A 1064 0.34 13.15 -52.38
C PHE A 1064 -0.81 13.08 -53.36
N ARG A 1065 -2.00 12.72 -52.88
CA ARG A 1065 -3.24 12.64 -53.64
C ARG A 1065 -4.31 13.51 -52.99
N ALA A 1066 -4.92 14.39 -53.78
CA ALA A 1066 -5.98 15.29 -53.35
C ALA A 1066 -7.30 14.85 -53.95
N TYR A 1067 -8.32 14.67 -53.11
CA TYR A 1067 -9.66 14.23 -53.50
C TYR A 1067 -10.72 15.24 -53.05
N VAL A 1068 -11.79 15.37 -53.86
CA VAL A 1068 -13.01 16.10 -53.50
C VAL A 1068 -14.19 15.25 -53.90
N ASP A 1069 -15.10 14.97 -52.96
CA ASP A 1069 -16.29 14.14 -53.15
C ASP A 1069 -15.99 12.79 -53.86
N GLY A 1070 -14.89 12.13 -53.46
CA GLY A 1070 -14.43 10.85 -54.02
C GLY A 1070 -13.66 10.98 -55.34
N GLN A 1071 -13.70 12.13 -56.01
CA GLN A 1071 -12.97 12.35 -57.26
C GLN A 1071 -11.52 12.77 -57.00
N LEU A 1072 -10.56 12.10 -57.65
CA LEU A 1072 -9.15 12.50 -57.64
C LEU A 1072 -8.97 13.80 -58.42
N ILE A 1073 -8.54 14.86 -57.73
CA ILE A 1073 -8.27 16.17 -58.33
C ILE A 1073 -6.83 16.24 -58.85
N LYS A 1074 -5.87 15.70 -58.10
CA LYS A 1074 -4.46 15.66 -58.50
C LYS A 1074 -3.66 14.64 -57.69
N GLU A 1075 -2.71 13.98 -58.35
CA GLU A 1075 -1.59 13.26 -57.73
C GLU A 1075 -0.28 14.03 -57.98
N GLY A 1076 0.60 14.07 -56.99
CA GLY A 1076 1.92 14.70 -57.11
C GLY A 1076 2.94 14.10 -56.15
N VAL A 1077 4.20 14.44 -56.33
CA VAL A 1077 5.32 13.98 -55.48
C VAL A 1077 5.64 15.04 -54.44
N VAL A 1078 5.85 14.61 -53.20
CA VAL A 1078 6.12 15.47 -52.05
C VAL A 1078 7.21 14.88 -51.15
N PRO A 1079 8.10 15.70 -50.58
CA PRO A 1079 9.16 15.21 -49.70
C PRO A 1079 8.63 14.94 -48.29
N LEU A 1080 8.08 13.74 -48.07
CA LEU A 1080 7.45 13.34 -46.78
C LEU A 1080 8.45 12.76 -45.76
N GLU A 1081 9.66 12.44 -46.20
CA GLU A 1081 10.72 11.92 -45.33
C GLU A 1081 11.00 12.86 -44.15
N LYS A 1082 10.73 12.36 -42.93
CA LYS A 1082 10.95 13.03 -41.63
C LYS A 1082 9.96 14.16 -41.28
N VAL A 1083 8.82 14.27 -41.96
CA VAL A 1083 7.77 15.27 -41.62
C VAL A 1083 6.94 14.78 -40.42
N LYS A 1084 6.97 15.52 -39.31
CA LYS A 1084 6.17 15.24 -38.09
C LYS A 1084 5.14 16.34 -37.88
N PHE A 1085 3.85 16.02 -37.87
CA PHE A 1085 2.78 16.98 -37.61
C PHE A 1085 2.62 17.26 -36.11
N ASN A 1086 2.67 18.54 -35.72
CA ASN A 1086 2.48 18.97 -34.34
C ASN A 1086 1.01 19.28 -34.06
N ASP A 1087 0.38 20.05 -34.95
CA ASP A 1087 -0.94 20.62 -34.73
C ASP A 1087 -1.79 20.58 -36.02
N LEU A 1088 -3.08 20.38 -35.86
CA LEU A 1088 -4.12 20.51 -36.88
C LEU A 1088 -5.01 21.69 -36.48
N PHE A 1089 -5.26 22.60 -37.40
CA PHE A 1089 -6.11 23.77 -37.21
C PHE A 1089 -7.34 23.66 -38.12
N LEU A 1090 -8.53 23.91 -37.55
CA LEU A 1090 -9.73 24.21 -38.31
C LEU A 1090 -9.96 25.72 -38.24
N GLY A 1091 -9.84 26.38 -39.39
CA GLY A 1091 -9.95 27.82 -39.53
C GLY A 1091 -8.64 28.60 -39.64
N PRO A 1092 -8.65 29.94 -39.50
CA PRO A 1092 -7.53 30.79 -39.87
C PRO A 1092 -6.29 30.48 -39.02
N PHE A 1093 -5.22 30.10 -39.70
CA PHE A 1093 -3.90 29.95 -39.11
C PHE A 1093 -2.94 30.95 -39.77
N LYS A 1094 -2.13 31.62 -38.95
CA LYS A 1094 -1.12 32.57 -39.41
C LYS A 1094 0.25 32.11 -38.95
N ASP A 1095 1.16 31.89 -39.89
CA ASP A 1095 2.59 31.78 -39.63
C ASP A 1095 3.41 32.63 -40.61
N SER A 1096 4.73 32.46 -40.58
CA SER A 1096 5.67 33.21 -41.42
C SER A 1096 5.61 32.85 -42.91
N TRP A 1097 4.92 31.78 -43.30
CA TRP A 1097 4.90 31.23 -44.66
C TRP A 1097 3.51 31.22 -45.29
N PHE A 1098 2.48 31.01 -44.48
CA PHE A 1098 1.08 31.03 -44.87
C PHE A 1098 0.35 32.11 -44.07
N ASN A 1099 -0.18 33.10 -44.80
CA ASN A 1099 -0.94 34.20 -44.24
C ASN A 1099 -2.38 34.10 -44.73
N PHE A 1100 -3.12 33.13 -44.20
CA PHE A 1100 -4.54 32.99 -44.51
C PHE A 1100 -5.30 34.19 -43.97
N THR A 1101 -6.21 34.72 -44.80
CA THR A 1101 -7.05 35.84 -44.40
C THR A 1101 -8.09 35.33 -43.42
N ALA A 1102 -8.34 36.06 -42.32
CA ALA A 1102 -9.39 35.68 -41.38
C ALA A 1102 -10.73 35.62 -42.14
N PRO A 1103 -11.44 34.47 -42.16
CA PRO A 1103 -12.72 34.40 -42.83
C PRO A 1103 -13.68 35.38 -42.12
N GLY A 1104 -14.35 36.26 -42.88
CA GLY A 1104 -15.71 36.63 -42.49
C GLY A 1104 -16.53 35.33 -42.46
N GLU A 1105 -17.56 35.18 -41.64
CA GLU A 1105 -18.31 33.92 -41.46
C GLU A 1105 -18.72 33.26 -42.81
N SER A 1106 -17.84 32.44 -43.43
CA SER A 1106 -17.96 32.01 -44.84
C SER A 1106 -17.96 30.49 -45.02
N VAL A 1107 -17.37 29.75 -44.08
CA VAL A 1107 -17.27 28.28 -44.11
C VAL A 1107 -17.75 27.71 -42.77
N ALA A 1108 -18.54 26.64 -42.85
CA ALA A 1108 -18.89 25.81 -41.71
C ALA A 1108 -18.28 24.40 -41.90
N VAL A 1109 -17.49 23.95 -40.93
CA VAL A 1109 -16.94 22.58 -40.91
C VAL A 1109 -17.88 21.68 -40.12
N THR A 1110 -18.40 20.64 -40.78
CA THR A 1110 -19.42 19.73 -40.24
C THR A 1110 -18.85 18.37 -39.87
N GLY A 1111 -17.64 18.03 -40.33
CA GLY A 1111 -16.94 16.82 -39.88
C GLY A 1111 -15.45 16.80 -40.18
N LEU A 1112 -14.70 15.97 -39.45
CA LEU A 1112 -13.27 15.77 -39.60
C LEU A 1112 -12.91 14.30 -39.36
N ARG A 1113 -12.13 13.72 -40.28
CA ARG A 1113 -11.53 12.40 -40.13
C ARG A 1113 -10.03 12.45 -40.39
N THR A 1114 -9.25 11.70 -39.63
CA THR A 1114 -7.81 11.54 -39.84
C THR A 1114 -7.40 10.08 -39.79
N TRP A 1115 -6.34 9.77 -40.53
CA TRP A 1115 -5.71 8.46 -40.57
C TRP A 1115 -4.20 8.56 -40.45
N ASN A 1116 -3.59 7.64 -39.71
CA ASN A 1116 -2.13 7.52 -39.58
C ASN A 1116 -1.48 6.60 -40.63
N LEU A 1117 -2.30 5.94 -41.45
CA LEU A 1117 -1.93 5.18 -42.64
C LEU A 1117 -2.77 5.68 -43.81
N ALA A 1118 -2.30 5.52 -45.05
CA ALA A 1118 -3.12 5.87 -46.20
C ALA A 1118 -4.27 4.85 -46.33
N PRO A 1119 -5.54 5.25 -46.15
CA PRO A 1119 -6.66 4.35 -46.26
C PRO A 1119 -7.08 4.16 -47.73
N GLU A 1120 -7.93 3.16 -47.99
CA GLU A 1120 -8.60 3.04 -49.28
C GLU A 1120 -9.59 4.18 -49.50
N ILE A 1121 -9.87 4.53 -50.76
CA ILE A 1121 -10.69 5.70 -51.09
C ILE A 1121 -12.13 5.54 -50.59
N GLU A 1122 -12.66 4.31 -50.58
CA GLU A 1122 -13.99 3.95 -50.10
C GLU A 1122 -14.13 4.14 -48.58
N GLU A 1123 -13.03 4.10 -47.83
CA GLU A 1123 -13.03 4.38 -46.39
C GLU A 1123 -13.13 5.88 -46.11
N ILE A 1124 -12.54 6.70 -46.99
CA ILE A 1124 -12.68 8.15 -46.96
C ILE A 1124 -14.07 8.55 -47.48
N PHE A 1125 -14.57 7.91 -48.53
CA PHE A 1125 -15.83 8.23 -49.21
C PHE A 1125 -16.72 6.97 -49.33
N PRO A 1126 -17.39 6.55 -48.24
CA PRO A 1126 -18.25 5.37 -48.27
C PRO A 1126 -19.45 5.57 -49.19
N ALA A 1127 -19.80 4.53 -49.96
CA ALA A 1127 -20.92 4.56 -50.91
C ALA A 1127 -22.25 4.81 -50.19
N GLY A 1128 -22.96 5.88 -50.58
CA GLY A 1128 -24.25 6.26 -50.01
C GLY A 1128 -24.28 7.60 -49.25
N ASN A 1129 -23.64 8.64 -49.78
CA ASN A 1129 -23.96 10.03 -49.45
C ASN A 1129 -24.13 10.85 -50.72
#